data_AF-A0A915ATR3-F1
#
_entry.id   AF-A0A915ATR3-F1
#
_cell.length_a   1.000
_cell.length_b   1.000
_cell.length_c   1.000
_cell.angle_alpha   90.00
_cell.angle_beta   90.00
_cell.angle_gamma   90.00
#
_symmetry.space_group_name_H-M   'P 1'
#
loop_
_entity.id
_entity.type
_entity.pdbx_description
1 polymer ?
#
loop_
_entity_poly.entity_id
_entity_poly.type
_entity_poly.pdbx_seq_one_letter_code
_entity_poly.pdbx_strand_id
1 'polypeptide(L)'
;VQLQPLQTYVCSQMVNALEREVASLREKTKRNYSYACGLMVMLVKICGSRQGLEVFSMRNNLLITLSELLLFAPQVVQCQVVETIERLSRLFSPASLDSSKFIHNLLAVIAKVISLQVRDKTTHSLMSATLSSQATDAPPHWRIDRQISMDIGRLAKQFLSDVSHGSINEQWTLSVRTELANQVMNLARLNAGESASSERIAAATEVSTESGTLCTSRLSILKSGKFWLSVAALALLKEARWLELSTMWQSLQANRDREPEPLCDNHDDGRTLAQIYCEVCKCALCRDCFTVLHLNKRNRSHEVQVVGSASGCPQVDIHEGCTRFRLSNLLVLFHSSTLNGMVEFSVGDSKGLFPVNVSSSRNFLSSQSSSPYQTPTNVATRCRFCANQLRNDIQLIGGVCEHEECVQLASSACAKMLSCGHLCGGIADENVCMPCLNCHRPEARQDADDLCVICFTDRLGGAPCVQLACGHIFHYRCVKIILEKRWNGPRIIFRFMQCPLCKQQIEHTALNELLIPLKALRDDVASKARLRLEYDGLLQCPAVTSENSEFYGDPEGYAMDRYMYVLCFKCGKAYFGGESRCQQALDNSQYNPEELLCGGCSDVVGAQVCGRHGVDYLEYKCRFCCSVAVYFCFGTTHFCAACHDDFQRLMCLPKQLLPKCPAGPKGVQLEGDGCPLRMQHPPTGEEFAMGCGICRNLSTF
;
A
#
# COMPACT_ATOMS: atom_id res chain seq x y z
N VAL A 1 -9.63 -52.45 16.60
CA VAL A 1 -8.63 -51.74 17.44
C VAL A 1 -8.95 -50.26 17.37
N GLN A 2 -9.38 -49.64 18.48
CA GLN A 2 -9.76 -48.22 18.48
C GLN A 2 -8.49 -47.36 18.28
N LEU A 3 -8.28 -46.85 17.07
CA LEU A 3 -7.16 -45.97 16.71
C LEU A 3 -7.32 -44.54 17.27
N GLN A 4 -8.52 -44.20 17.74
CA GLN A 4 -8.89 -42.85 18.17
C GLN A 4 -8.10 -42.35 19.41
N PRO A 5 -7.87 -43.15 20.48
CA PRO A 5 -7.05 -42.70 21.61
C PRO A 5 -5.59 -42.46 21.23
N LEU A 6 -5.03 -43.26 20.32
CA LEU A 6 -3.66 -43.09 19.83
C LEU A 6 -3.52 -41.83 18.97
N GLN A 7 -4.49 -41.57 18.07
CA GLN A 7 -4.54 -40.34 17.29
C GLN A 7 -4.61 -39.08 18.18
N THR A 8 -5.48 -39.10 19.19
CA THR A 8 -5.59 -38.02 20.18
C THR A 8 -4.30 -37.79 20.95
N TYR A 9 -3.62 -38.88 21.36
CA TYR A 9 -2.34 -38.81 22.05
C TYR A 9 -1.24 -38.19 21.15
N VAL A 10 -1.11 -38.65 19.90
CA VAL A 10 -0.11 -38.12 18.95
C VAL A 10 -0.36 -36.65 18.65
N CYS A 11 -1.60 -36.26 18.38
CA CYS A 11 -1.97 -34.86 18.16
C CYS A 11 -1.65 -34.00 19.39
N SER A 12 -1.92 -34.50 20.59
CA SER A 12 -1.56 -33.80 21.84
C SER A 12 -0.06 -33.62 21.99
N GLN A 13 0.75 -34.65 21.74
CA GLN A 13 2.20 -34.54 21.86
C GLN A 13 2.77 -33.56 20.83
N MET A 14 2.21 -33.54 19.62
CA MET A 14 2.61 -32.63 18.56
C MET A 14 2.30 -31.16 18.91
N VAL A 15 1.10 -30.87 19.42
CA VAL A 15 0.75 -29.50 19.88
C VAL A 15 1.67 -29.08 21.03
N ASN A 16 1.86 -29.93 22.03
CA ASN A 16 2.76 -29.65 23.16
C ASN A 16 4.22 -29.47 22.71
N ALA A 17 4.66 -30.18 21.67
CA ALA A 17 5.99 -30.02 21.09
C ALA A 17 6.11 -28.68 20.34
N LEU A 18 5.09 -28.31 19.57
CA LEU A 18 5.03 -27.04 18.87
C LEU A 18 5.00 -25.86 19.84
N GLU A 19 4.16 -25.91 20.87
CA GLU A 19 4.10 -24.90 21.94
C GLU A 19 5.46 -24.70 22.61
N ARG A 20 6.13 -25.80 22.99
CA ARG A 20 7.47 -25.74 23.58
C ARG A 20 8.51 -25.18 22.62
N GLU A 21 8.47 -25.56 21.34
CA GLU A 21 9.43 -25.05 20.38
C GLU A 21 9.19 -23.56 20.08
N VAL A 22 7.94 -23.12 19.91
CA VAL A 22 7.60 -21.71 19.71
C VAL A 22 8.04 -20.86 20.91
N ALA A 23 7.76 -21.32 22.14
CA ALA A 23 8.25 -20.64 23.34
C ALA A 23 9.79 -20.58 23.37
N SER A 24 10.46 -21.66 22.96
CA SER A 24 11.92 -21.72 22.90
C SER A 24 12.52 -20.81 21.82
N LEU A 25 11.92 -20.75 20.63
CA LEU A 25 12.30 -19.86 19.52
C LEU A 25 12.16 -18.39 19.94
N ARG A 26 11.11 -18.09 20.70
CA ARG A 26 10.81 -16.76 21.26
C ARG A 26 11.84 -16.35 22.31
N GLU A 27 11.99 -17.13 23.38
CA GLU A 27 12.78 -16.76 24.56
C GLU A 27 14.28 -16.83 24.31
N LYS A 28 14.73 -17.84 23.55
CA LYS A 28 16.17 -18.05 23.28
C LYS A 28 16.64 -17.40 21.98
N THR A 29 15.76 -16.67 21.30
CA THR A 29 16.02 -16.02 19.99
C THR A 29 16.69 -16.92 18.95
N LYS A 30 16.36 -18.22 18.97
CA LYS A 30 16.96 -19.23 18.07
C LYS A 30 16.84 -18.81 16.60
N ARG A 31 17.80 -19.26 15.79
CA ARG A 31 17.82 -19.04 14.33
C ARG A 31 17.48 -20.29 13.53
N ASN A 32 17.45 -21.47 14.15
CA ASN A 32 17.14 -22.74 13.50
C ASN A 32 15.65 -23.07 13.68
N TYR A 33 14.93 -23.18 12.57
CA TYR A 33 13.49 -23.47 12.52
C TYR A 33 13.18 -24.90 12.04
N SER A 34 14.19 -25.73 11.76
CA SER A 34 14.01 -27.08 11.18
C SER A 34 12.98 -27.93 11.94
N TYR A 35 13.01 -27.90 13.27
CA TYR A 35 12.06 -28.65 14.09
C TYR A 35 10.64 -28.10 13.98
N ALA A 36 10.46 -26.77 14.05
CA ALA A 36 9.15 -26.13 13.84
C ALA A 36 8.62 -26.38 12.41
N CYS A 37 9.47 -26.34 11.39
CA CYS A 37 9.11 -26.70 10.02
C CYS A 37 8.59 -28.14 9.94
N GLY A 38 9.29 -29.10 10.55
CA GLY A 38 8.87 -30.50 10.59
C GLY A 38 7.51 -30.67 11.27
N LEU A 39 7.31 -30.02 12.43
CA LEU A 39 6.04 -30.04 13.15
C LEU A 39 4.90 -29.41 12.34
N MET A 40 5.15 -28.29 11.63
CA MET A 40 4.15 -27.64 10.78
C MET A 40 3.74 -28.51 9.60
N VAL A 41 4.70 -29.20 8.94
CA VAL A 41 4.38 -30.15 7.86
C VAL A 41 3.49 -31.28 8.37
N MET A 42 3.76 -31.81 9.56
CA MET A 42 2.89 -32.83 10.18
C MET A 42 1.51 -32.26 10.50
N LEU A 43 1.44 -31.06 11.08
CA LEU A 43 0.18 -30.39 11.43
C LEU A 43 -0.70 -30.13 10.20
N VAL A 44 -0.14 -29.60 9.11
CA VAL A 44 -0.86 -29.36 7.85
C VAL A 44 -1.44 -30.66 7.29
N LYS A 45 -0.68 -31.76 7.32
CA LYS A 45 -1.15 -33.09 6.87
C LYS A 45 -2.31 -33.59 7.72
N ILE A 46 -2.23 -33.46 9.05
CA ILE A 46 -3.29 -33.91 9.96
C ILE A 46 -4.55 -33.04 9.79
N CYS A 47 -4.39 -31.72 9.64
CA CYS A 47 -5.48 -30.78 9.35
C CYS A 47 -6.13 -31.02 7.99
N GLY A 48 -5.48 -31.75 7.08
CA GLY A 48 -6.09 -32.24 5.84
C GLY A 48 -7.10 -33.38 6.05
N SER A 49 -7.17 -33.97 7.24
CA SER A 49 -8.11 -35.04 7.59
C SER A 49 -9.22 -34.55 8.52
N ARG A 50 -10.47 -34.95 8.26
CA ARG A 50 -11.65 -34.54 9.07
C ARG A 50 -11.55 -34.97 10.54
N GLN A 51 -11.00 -36.16 10.80
CA GLN A 51 -10.81 -36.68 12.16
C GLN A 51 -9.72 -35.94 12.94
N GLY A 52 -8.65 -35.48 12.27
CA GLY A 52 -7.59 -34.71 12.91
C GLY A 52 -8.06 -33.32 13.35
N LEU A 53 -8.93 -32.70 12.57
CA LEU A 53 -9.53 -31.39 12.83
C LEU A 53 -10.33 -31.36 14.16
N GLU A 54 -11.16 -32.36 14.41
CA GLU A 54 -11.97 -32.47 15.63
C GLU A 54 -11.13 -32.67 16.91
N VAL A 55 -9.96 -33.31 16.80
CA VAL A 55 -9.05 -33.51 17.94
C VAL A 55 -8.38 -32.20 18.36
N PHE A 56 -8.11 -31.30 17.42
CA PHE A 56 -7.47 -30.01 17.71
C PHE A 56 -8.42 -28.97 18.28
N SER A 57 -9.72 -28.99 17.97
CA SER A 57 -10.69 -28.01 18.48
C SER A 57 -10.77 -27.97 20.02
N MET A 58 -10.38 -29.07 20.69
CA MET A 58 -10.30 -29.17 22.15
C MET A 58 -9.05 -28.47 22.74
N ARG A 59 -8.14 -27.95 21.90
CA ARG A 59 -6.85 -27.38 22.30
C ARG A 59 -6.83 -25.87 22.06
N ASN A 60 -7.35 -25.14 23.03
CA ASN A 60 -7.60 -23.70 22.97
C ASN A 60 -6.37 -22.83 22.65
N ASN A 61 -5.14 -23.30 22.90
CA ASN A 61 -3.92 -22.51 22.70
C ASN A 61 -3.28 -22.65 21.32
N LEU A 62 -3.67 -23.64 20.50
CA LEU A 62 -3.01 -23.92 19.23
C LEU A 62 -3.04 -22.72 18.28
N LEU A 63 -4.19 -22.04 18.15
CA LEU A 63 -4.30 -20.83 17.32
C LEU A 63 -3.39 -19.70 17.81
N ILE A 64 -3.26 -19.53 19.13
CA ILE A 64 -2.37 -18.54 19.73
C ILE A 64 -0.91 -18.89 19.39
N THR A 65 -0.49 -20.14 19.58
CA THR A 65 0.86 -20.62 19.25
C THR A 65 1.20 -20.44 17.78
N LEU A 66 0.26 -20.74 16.88
CA LEU A 66 0.41 -20.52 15.45
C LEU A 66 0.56 -19.03 15.12
N SER A 67 -0.31 -18.18 15.68
CA SER A 67 -0.21 -16.73 15.49
C SER A 67 1.08 -16.13 16.06
N GLU A 68 1.63 -16.69 17.14
CA GLU A 68 2.95 -16.29 17.68
C GLU A 68 4.08 -16.69 16.72
N LEU A 69 4.07 -17.93 16.21
CA LEU A 69 5.07 -18.40 15.26
C LEU A 69 5.09 -17.56 13.97
N LEU A 70 3.91 -17.11 13.52
CA LEU A 70 3.75 -16.27 12.33
C LEU A 70 4.57 -14.98 12.41
N LEU A 71 4.78 -14.42 13.61
CA LEU A 71 5.49 -13.16 13.81
C LEU A 71 6.96 -13.20 13.40
N PHE A 72 7.61 -14.36 13.40
CA PHE A 72 9.07 -14.44 13.30
C PHE A 72 9.61 -15.63 12.49
N ALA A 73 8.74 -16.56 12.09
CA ALA A 73 9.15 -17.70 11.29
C ALA A 73 9.60 -17.30 9.87
N PRO A 74 10.39 -18.14 9.17
CA PRO A 74 10.69 -17.94 7.76
C PRO A 74 9.42 -17.97 6.89
N GLN A 75 9.43 -17.26 5.75
CA GLN A 75 8.27 -17.10 4.87
C GLN A 75 7.55 -18.41 4.51
N VAL A 76 8.30 -19.48 4.22
CA VAL A 76 7.73 -20.80 3.90
C VAL A 76 6.85 -21.33 5.05
N VAL A 77 7.30 -21.17 6.29
CA VAL A 77 6.55 -21.57 7.49
C VAL A 77 5.38 -20.62 7.72
N GLN A 78 5.56 -19.31 7.50
CA GLN A 78 4.49 -18.33 7.63
C GLN A 78 3.31 -18.65 6.71
N CYS A 79 3.56 -19.03 5.44
CA CYS A 79 2.50 -19.45 4.52
C CYS A 79 1.71 -20.64 5.08
N GLN A 80 2.41 -21.69 5.55
CA GLN A 80 1.79 -22.88 6.14
C GLN A 80 0.97 -22.54 7.39
N VAL A 81 1.46 -21.61 8.21
CA VAL A 81 0.79 -21.16 9.43
C VAL A 81 -0.51 -20.44 9.09
N VAL A 82 -0.53 -19.50 8.13
CA VAL A 82 -1.76 -18.79 7.76
C VAL A 82 -2.82 -19.75 7.21
N GLU A 83 -2.44 -20.65 6.31
CA GLU A 83 -3.34 -21.67 5.77
C GLU A 83 -3.91 -22.58 6.88
N THR A 84 -3.07 -22.94 7.86
CA THR A 84 -3.49 -23.77 8.99
C THR A 84 -4.46 -23.01 9.91
N ILE A 85 -4.20 -21.74 10.19
CA ILE A 85 -5.09 -20.86 10.97
C ILE A 85 -6.46 -20.78 10.29
N GLU A 86 -6.51 -20.51 8.99
CA GLU A 86 -7.78 -20.43 8.24
C GLU A 86 -8.64 -21.69 8.37
N ARG A 87 -8.01 -22.87 8.28
CA ARG A 87 -8.69 -24.16 8.43
C ARG A 87 -9.18 -24.39 9.86
N LEU A 88 -8.30 -24.14 10.84
CA LEU A 88 -8.58 -24.41 12.25
C LEU A 88 -9.60 -23.45 12.84
N SER A 89 -9.58 -22.16 12.50
CA SER A 89 -10.47 -21.15 13.09
C SER A 89 -11.96 -21.47 12.93
N ARG A 90 -12.35 -22.27 11.93
CA ARG A 90 -13.73 -22.75 11.74
C ARG A 90 -14.21 -23.72 12.83
N LEU A 91 -13.30 -24.28 13.60
CA LEU A 91 -13.57 -25.32 14.60
C LEU A 91 -13.50 -24.80 16.04
N PHE A 92 -12.94 -23.60 16.24
CA PHE A 92 -12.79 -22.98 17.56
C PHE A 92 -13.89 -21.94 17.77
N SER A 93 -14.35 -21.81 19.02
CA SER A 93 -15.15 -20.66 19.45
C SER A 93 -14.23 -19.59 20.04
N PRO A 94 -14.46 -18.30 19.77
CA PRO A 94 -13.69 -17.21 20.40
C PRO A 94 -13.73 -17.23 21.92
N ALA A 95 -14.79 -17.80 22.52
CA ALA A 95 -14.95 -17.88 23.96
C ALA A 95 -14.03 -18.92 24.63
N SER A 96 -13.52 -19.89 23.86
CA SER A 96 -12.65 -20.94 24.40
C SER A 96 -11.18 -20.55 24.43
N LEU A 97 -10.78 -19.44 23.80
CA LEU A 97 -9.39 -18.99 23.70
C LEU A 97 -9.26 -17.50 24.02
N ASP A 98 -8.02 -17.06 24.30
CA ASP A 98 -7.70 -15.63 24.41
C ASP A 98 -7.71 -14.99 23.02
N SER A 99 -8.92 -14.63 22.55
CA SER A 99 -9.16 -14.05 21.23
C SER A 99 -8.44 -12.73 21.03
N SER A 100 -8.32 -11.92 22.09
CA SER A 100 -7.58 -10.66 22.07
C SER A 100 -6.11 -10.89 21.72
N LYS A 101 -5.43 -11.82 22.40
CA LYS A 101 -4.04 -12.16 22.11
C LYS A 101 -3.84 -12.71 20.69
N PHE A 102 -4.73 -13.59 20.24
CA PHE A 102 -4.70 -14.13 18.88
C PHE A 102 -4.83 -13.02 17.81
N ILE A 103 -5.80 -12.12 17.97
CA ILE A 103 -6.03 -10.99 17.06
C ILE A 103 -4.84 -10.01 17.10
N HIS A 104 -4.29 -9.71 18.28
CA HIS A 104 -3.10 -8.85 18.40
C HIS A 104 -1.88 -9.38 17.67
N ASN A 105 -1.63 -10.70 17.72
CA ASN A 105 -0.54 -11.31 16.98
C ASN A 105 -0.73 -11.11 15.47
N LEU A 106 -1.94 -11.31 14.95
CA LEU A 106 -2.24 -11.07 13.54
C LEU A 106 -2.13 -9.59 13.16
N LEU A 107 -2.59 -8.68 14.03
CA LEU A 107 -2.40 -7.23 13.83
C LEU A 107 -0.93 -6.84 13.85
N ALA A 108 -0.10 -7.47 14.68
CA ALA A 108 1.34 -7.23 14.69
C ALA A 108 2.03 -7.72 13.40
N VAL A 109 1.55 -8.82 12.80
CA VAL A 109 1.99 -9.28 11.48
C VAL A 109 1.68 -8.24 10.41
N ILE A 110 0.48 -7.66 10.43
CA ILE A 110 0.07 -6.58 9.52
C ILE A 110 0.92 -5.32 9.79
N ALA A 111 1.08 -4.93 11.05
CA ALA A 111 1.85 -3.75 11.46
C ALA A 111 3.31 -3.77 10.96
N LYS A 112 3.93 -4.95 10.89
CA LYS A 112 5.30 -5.13 10.39
C LYS A 112 5.48 -4.80 8.91
N VAL A 113 4.41 -4.82 8.11
CA VAL A 113 4.46 -4.51 6.68
C VAL A 113 3.92 -3.10 6.36
N ILE A 114 3.46 -2.36 7.38
CA ILE A 114 2.95 -1.00 7.19
C ILE A 114 4.09 -0.02 6.98
N SER A 115 3.92 0.88 6.01
CA SER A 115 4.80 2.03 5.79
C SER A 115 4.01 3.33 5.96
N LEU A 116 4.52 4.24 6.78
CA LEU A 116 3.92 5.55 7.03
C LEU A 116 4.88 6.66 6.61
N GLN A 117 4.36 7.68 5.94
CA GLN A 117 5.05 8.95 5.72
C GLN A 117 4.64 9.93 6.81
N VAL A 118 5.57 10.27 7.68
CA VAL A 118 5.35 11.22 8.76
C VAL A 118 5.74 12.60 8.25
N ARG A 119 4.77 13.51 8.23
CA ARG A 119 4.97 14.88 7.77
C ARG A 119 4.87 15.85 8.94
N ASP A 120 5.89 16.70 9.05
CA ASP A 120 5.85 17.87 9.91
C ASP A 120 5.71 19.14 9.06
N LYS A 121 4.55 19.80 9.18
CA LYS A 121 4.22 21.02 8.44
C LYS A 121 5.06 22.23 8.86
N THR A 122 5.61 22.23 10.08
CA THR A 122 6.39 23.36 10.56
C THR A 122 7.79 23.36 9.97
N THR A 123 8.39 22.18 9.87
CA THR A 123 9.75 21.99 9.33
C THR A 123 9.75 21.63 7.84
N HIS A 124 8.58 21.39 7.24
CA HIS A 124 8.41 20.77 5.91
C HIS A 124 9.20 19.46 5.75
N SER A 125 9.46 18.77 6.86
CA SER A 125 10.20 17.53 6.83
C SER A 125 9.26 16.35 6.57
N LEU A 126 9.78 15.38 5.80
CA LEU A 126 9.12 14.13 5.51
C LEU A 126 10.01 12.98 5.99
N MET A 127 9.48 12.12 6.83
CA MET A 127 10.19 10.95 7.35
C MET A 127 9.40 9.68 7.05
N SER A 128 10.05 8.72 6.41
CA SER A 128 9.48 7.37 6.28
C SER A 128 9.63 6.61 7.59
N ALA A 129 8.53 6.05 8.09
CA ALA A 129 8.45 5.31 9.34
C ALA A 129 7.89 3.90 9.09
N THR A 130 8.53 2.91 9.70
CA THR A 130 8.00 1.54 9.85
C THR A 130 8.08 1.13 11.31
N LEU A 131 7.34 0.07 11.69
CA LEU A 131 7.43 -0.52 13.03
C LEU A 131 8.89 -0.82 13.39
N SER A 132 9.67 -1.37 12.46
CA SER A 132 11.06 -1.76 12.71
C SER A 132 12.02 -0.60 12.87
N SER A 133 11.72 0.56 12.29
CA SER A 133 12.59 1.73 12.40
C SER A 133 12.27 2.60 13.62
N GLN A 134 11.01 2.64 14.07
CA GLN A 134 10.56 3.59 15.08
C GLN A 134 10.22 2.97 16.45
N ALA A 135 9.66 1.75 16.51
CA ALA A 135 9.10 1.23 17.76
C ALA A 135 10.18 0.78 18.75
N THR A 136 10.08 1.23 20.01
CA THR A 136 11.03 0.89 21.08
C THR A 136 10.40 0.11 22.23
N ASP A 137 9.10 0.25 22.47
CA ASP A 137 8.38 -0.43 23.57
C ASP A 137 7.67 -1.73 23.11
N ALA A 138 7.89 -2.14 21.86
CA ALA A 138 7.21 -3.29 21.29
C ALA A 138 7.62 -4.58 22.02
N PRO A 139 6.68 -5.51 22.23
CA PRO A 139 6.97 -6.74 22.96
C PRO A 139 8.13 -7.53 22.34
N PRO A 140 9.08 -8.06 23.14
CA PRO A 140 10.28 -8.74 22.61
C PRO A 140 9.93 -9.98 21.77
N HIS A 141 8.79 -10.61 22.05
CA HIS A 141 8.30 -11.77 21.31
C HIS A 141 7.85 -11.45 19.88
N TRP A 142 7.63 -10.18 19.54
CA TRP A 142 7.35 -9.78 18.16
C TRP A 142 8.56 -9.94 17.26
N ARG A 143 9.78 -10.01 17.81
CA ARG A 143 11.02 -10.19 17.03
C ARG A 143 11.05 -9.22 15.85
N ILE A 144 11.10 -7.93 16.15
CA ILE A 144 11.14 -6.87 15.14
C ILE A 144 12.35 -7.01 14.20
N ASP A 145 13.41 -7.67 14.67
CA ASP A 145 14.57 -8.08 13.87
C ASP A 145 14.22 -8.99 12.67
N ARG A 146 13.04 -9.62 12.68
CA ARG A 146 12.55 -10.49 11.61
C ARG A 146 11.51 -9.77 10.76
N GLN A 147 11.88 -9.55 9.50
CA GLN A 147 11.00 -8.98 8.48
C GLN A 147 9.91 -9.98 8.07
N ILE A 148 8.75 -9.43 7.71
CA ILE A 148 7.62 -10.16 7.14
C ILE A 148 7.43 -9.66 5.71
N SER A 149 7.15 -10.58 4.78
CA SER A 149 6.86 -10.19 3.40
C SER A 149 5.48 -9.53 3.29
N MET A 150 5.33 -8.62 2.33
CA MET A 150 4.06 -7.95 2.06
C MET A 150 2.90 -8.95 1.81
N ASP A 151 3.18 -10.08 1.17
CA ASP A 151 2.18 -11.10 0.88
C ASP A 151 1.66 -11.78 2.14
N ILE A 152 2.53 -12.12 3.10
CA ILE A 152 2.10 -12.66 4.40
C ILE A 152 1.25 -11.63 5.17
N GLY A 153 1.65 -10.36 5.15
CA GLY A 153 0.86 -9.27 5.75
C GLY A 153 -0.53 -9.14 5.12
N ARG A 154 -0.63 -9.26 3.78
CA ARG A 154 -1.91 -9.25 3.05
C ARG A 154 -2.76 -10.48 3.37
N LEU A 155 -2.18 -11.67 3.47
CA LEU A 155 -2.91 -12.88 3.85
C LEU A 155 -3.48 -12.78 5.26
N ALA A 156 -2.69 -12.30 6.24
CA ALA A 156 -3.18 -12.07 7.60
C ALA A 156 -4.32 -11.02 7.64
N LYS A 157 -4.18 -9.94 6.87
CA LYS A 157 -5.23 -8.93 6.70
C LYS A 157 -6.49 -9.52 6.06
N GLN A 158 -6.34 -10.32 5.00
CA GLN A 158 -7.45 -10.95 4.29
C GLN A 158 -8.22 -11.86 5.22
N PHE A 159 -7.53 -12.71 5.98
CA PHE A 159 -8.16 -13.55 6.99
C PHE A 159 -8.98 -12.74 8.01
N LEU A 160 -8.38 -11.71 8.65
CA LEU A 160 -9.12 -10.88 9.62
C LEU A 160 -10.30 -10.14 8.98
N SER A 161 -10.15 -9.68 7.74
CA SER A 161 -11.21 -9.06 6.95
C SER A 161 -12.37 -10.05 6.74
N ASP A 162 -12.08 -11.26 6.27
CA ASP A 162 -13.10 -12.28 6.01
C ASP A 162 -13.82 -12.69 7.30
N VAL A 163 -13.09 -12.83 8.41
CA VAL A 163 -13.70 -13.11 9.72
C VAL A 163 -14.60 -11.96 10.18
N SER A 164 -14.17 -10.71 10.00
CA SER A 164 -14.97 -9.53 10.33
C SER A 164 -16.22 -9.36 9.44
N HIS A 165 -16.31 -10.06 8.31
CA HIS A 165 -17.45 -10.07 7.39
C HIS A 165 -18.36 -11.29 7.56
N GLY A 166 -18.11 -12.17 8.55
CA GLY A 166 -18.99 -13.32 8.83
C GLY A 166 -18.63 -14.61 8.11
N SER A 167 -17.42 -14.74 7.53
CA SER A 167 -17.00 -15.97 6.82
C SER A 167 -16.92 -17.23 7.70
N ILE A 168 -16.81 -17.08 9.02
CA ILE A 168 -16.73 -18.19 9.97
C ILE A 168 -18.03 -18.32 10.76
N ASN A 169 -18.28 -17.41 11.70
CA ASN A 169 -19.51 -17.33 12.49
C ASN A 169 -19.67 -15.93 13.12
N GLU A 170 -20.86 -15.65 13.66
CA GLU A 170 -21.18 -14.35 14.26
C GLU A 170 -20.36 -14.05 15.53
N GLN A 171 -20.03 -15.08 16.33
CA GLN A 171 -19.22 -14.92 17.53
C GLN A 171 -17.81 -14.39 17.20
N TRP A 172 -17.16 -14.98 16.19
CA TRP A 172 -15.86 -14.51 15.68
C TRP A 172 -15.97 -13.11 15.09
N THR A 173 -17.04 -12.83 14.35
CA THR A 173 -17.30 -11.52 13.75
C THR A 173 -17.33 -10.44 14.82
N LEU A 174 -18.13 -10.64 15.87
CA LEU A 174 -18.27 -9.70 16.98
C LEU A 174 -16.95 -9.54 17.76
N SER A 175 -16.27 -10.65 18.06
CA SER A 175 -14.98 -10.64 18.76
C SER A 175 -13.92 -9.84 17.99
N VAL A 176 -13.76 -10.09 16.69
CA VAL A 176 -12.80 -9.37 15.84
C VAL A 176 -13.16 -7.89 15.73
N ARG A 177 -14.41 -7.55 15.41
CA ARG A 177 -14.83 -6.14 15.28
C ARG A 177 -14.64 -5.35 16.60
N THR A 178 -14.93 -5.98 17.73
CA THR A 178 -14.77 -5.37 19.06
C THR A 178 -13.29 -5.11 19.37
N GLU A 179 -12.41 -6.06 19.10
CA GLU A 179 -10.97 -5.88 19.31
C GLU A 179 -10.38 -4.83 18.35
N LEU A 180 -10.78 -4.83 17.07
CA LEU A 180 -10.39 -3.79 16.12
C LEU A 180 -10.81 -2.40 16.60
N ALA A 181 -12.05 -2.25 17.07
CA ALA A 181 -12.55 -1.00 17.63
C ALA A 181 -11.72 -0.55 18.85
N ASN A 182 -11.45 -1.46 19.78
CA ASN A 182 -10.64 -1.18 20.96
C ASN A 182 -9.22 -0.73 20.61
N GLN A 183 -8.59 -1.37 19.60
CA GLN A 183 -7.28 -0.97 19.12
C GLN A 183 -7.31 0.41 18.46
N VAL A 184 -8.29 0.71 17.60
CA VAL A 184 -8.42 2.06 17.02
C VAL A 184 -8.58 3.12 18.11
N MET A 185 -9.38 2.85 19.15
CA MET A 185 -9.57 3.76 20.28
C MET A 185 -8.31 3.96 21.13
N ASN A 186 -7.32 3.06 21.08
CA ASN A 186 -6.05 3.24 21.77
C ASN A 186 -5.25 4.43 21.20
N LEU A 187 -5.44 4.82 19.93
CA LEU A 187 -4.82 6.04 19.38
C LEU A 187 -5.27 7.28 20.13
N ALA A 188 -6.56 7.37 20.48
CA ALA A 188 -7.09 8.47 21.27
C ALA A 188 -6.45 8.52 22.67
N ARG A 189 -6.19 7.37 23.30
CA ARG A 189 -5.51 7.29 24.60
C ARG A 189 -4.06 7.74 24.54
N LEU A 190 -3.31 7.25 23.55
CA LEU A 190 -1.90 7.60 23.38
C LEU A 190 -1.73 9.11 23.19
N ASN A 191 -2.62 9.72 22.41
CA ASN A 191 -2.61 11.15 22.16
C ASN A 191 -2.98 11.98 23.42
N ALA A 192 -3.99 11.56 24.18
CA ALA A 192 -4.39 12.23 25.43
C ALA A 192 -3.31 12.13 26.53
N GLY A 193 -2.63 11.00 26.63
CA GLY A 193 -1.55 10.78 27.61
C GLY A 193 -0.34 11.69 27.39
N GLU A 194 -0.01 12.04 26.14
CA GLU A 194 1.06 12.99 25.83
C GLU A 194 0.65 14.45 26.02
N SER A 195 -0.63 14.79 25.80
CA SER A 195 -1.12 16.14 26.09
C SER A 195 -1.01 16.47 27.59
N ALA A 196 -1.34 15.50 28.45
CA ALA A 196 -1.24 15.64 29.91
C ALA A 196 0.19 15.60 30.50
N SER A 197 1.18 15.04 29.76
CA SER A 197 2.59 15.07 30.16
C SER A 197 3.31 16.33 29.67
N SER A 198 2.92 16.86 28.50
CA SER A 198 3.49 18.10 27.96
C SER A 198 3.10 19.33 28.78
N GLU A 199 1.91 19.37 29.39
CA GLU A 199 1.50 20.43 30.33
C GLU A 199 2.34 20.46 31.61
N ARG A 200 2.79 19.29 32.10
CA ARG A 200 3.66 19.22 33.31
C ARG A 200 5.10 19.65 33.04
N ILE A 201 5.59 19.48 31.81
CA ILE A 201 6.95 19.89 31.42
C ILE A 201 6.99 21.40 31.15
N ALA A 202 5.94 21.97 30.56
CA ALA A 202 5.84 23.43 30.36
C ALA A 202 5.88 24.23 31.69
N ALA A 203 5.37 23.67 32.78
CA ALA A 203 5.45 24.27 34.11
C ALA A 203 6.85 24.22 34.77
N ALA A 204 7.81 23.49 34.20
CA ALA A 204 9.11 23.22 34.82
C ALA A 204 10.32 23.79 34.06
N THR A 205 10.13 24.56 32.97
CA THR A 205 11.27 25.05 32.17
C THR A 205 11.06 26.50 31.71
N GLU A 206 11.11 27.44 32.64
CA GLU A 206 11.58 28.78 32.28
C GLU A 206 13.10 28.70 32.07
N VAL A 207 13.57 29.32 30.98
CA VAL A 207 14.97 29.50 30.57
C VAL A 207 15.56 28.35 29.72
N SER A 208 15.31 28.38 28.41
CA SER A 208 16.36 28.38 27.36
C SER A 208 15.75 28.47 25.96
N THR A 209 16.20 29.45 25.20
CA THR A 209 15.91 29.67 23.78
C THR A 209 16.65 28.66 22.90
N GLU A 210 15.99 27.57 22.51
CA GLU A 210 16.34 26.78 21.31
C GLU A 210 15.08 26.22 20.64
N SER A 211 14.81 26.63 19.40
CA SER A 211 13.59 26.37 18.62
C SER A 211 13.48 24.94 18.04
N GLY A 212 13.84 23.88 18.78
CA GLY A 212 13.92 22.51 18.23
C GLY A 212 13.24 21.39 19.05
N THR A 213 12.84 21.64 20.30
CA THR A 213 12.57 20.57 21.28
C THR A 213 11.11 20.08 21.35
N LEU A 214 10.16 20.78 20.71
CA LEU A 214 8.72 20.44 20.74
C LEU A 214 8.33 19.33 19.75
N CYS A 215 9.09 19.13 18.66
CA CYS A 215 8.80 18.10 17.64
C CYS A 215 9.19 16.68 18.10
N THR A 216 10.27 16.55 18.88
CA THR A 216 10.77 15.26 19.39
C THR A 216 9.82 14.59 20.41
N SER A 217 9.07 15.38 21.18
CA SER A 217 8.11 14.89 22.19
C SER A 217 6.81 14.31 21.59
N ARG A 218 6.50 14.56 20.31
CA ARG A 218 5.27 14.05 19.65
C ARG A 218 5.52 12.87 18.72
N LEU A 219 6.76 12.74 18.24
CA LEU A 219 7.22 11.54 17.54
C LEU A 219 7.35 10.33 18.49
N SER A 220 7.24 10.50 19.82
CA SER A 220 7.22 9.36 20.75
C SER A 220 6.02 8.45 20.60
N ILE A 221 4.88 8.93 20.07
CA ILE A 221 3.74 8.06 19.74
C ILE A 221 4.18 6.95 18.76
N LEU A 222 5.04 7.27 17.80
CA LEU A 222 5.56 6.30 16.82
C LEU A 222 6.47 5.24 17.46
N LYS A 223 7.04 5.54 18.63
CA LYS A 223 7.84 4.59 19.42
C LYS A 223 6.97 3.51 20.08
N SER A 224 5.65 3.72 20.13
CA SER A 224 4.73 2.77 20.77
C SER A 224 4.24 1.67 19.83
N GLY A 225 4.44 0.40 20.18
CA GLY A 225 3.88 -0.75 19.49
C GLY A 225 2.35 -0.73 19.45
N LYS A 226 1.71 -0.11 20.46
CA LYS A 226 0.25 0.09 20.47
C LYS A 226 -0.21 1.01 19.34
N PHE A 227 0.58 2.04 18.99
CA PHE A 227 0.28 2.90 17.84
C PHE A 227 0.22 2.06 16.56
N TRP A 228 1.23 1.23 16.31
CA TRP A 228 1.30 0.39 15.12
C TRP A 228 0.18 -0.66 15.04
N LEU A 229 -0.21 -1.29 16.17
CA LEU A 229 -1.40 -2.15 16.21
C LEU A 229 -2.67 -1.39 15.86
N SER A 230 -2.79 -0.16 16.35
CA SER A 230 -3.97 0.66 16.09
C SER A 230 -4.05 1.07 14.63
N VAL A 231 -2.93 1.40 13.99
CA VAL A 231 -2.87 1.66 12.54
C VAL A 231 -3.18 0.40 11.74
N ALA A 232 -2.69 -0.77 12.17
CA ALA A 232 -3.07 -2.05 11.56
C ALA A 232 -4.58 -2.35 11.71
N ALA A 233 -5.19 -1.99 12.84
CA ALA A 233 -6.63 -2.09 13.04
C ALA A 233 -7.41 -1.09 12.15
N LEU A 234 -6.90 0.13 11.96
CA LEU A 234 -7.47 1.11 11.02
C LEU A 234 -7.49 0.59 9.57
N ALA A 235 -6.52 -0.25 9.18
CA ALA A 235 -6.48 -0.88 7.86
C ALA A 235 -7.60 -1.91 7.62
N LEU A 236 -8.21 -2.42 8.70
CA LEU A 236 -9.27 -3.43 8.70
C LEU A 236 -10.65 -2.82 8.98
N LEU A 237 -10.71 -1.60 9.50
CA LEU A 237 -11.96 -0.90 9.77
C LEU A 237 -12.67 -0.58 8.44
N LYS A 238 -13.90 -1.08 8.27
CA LYS A 238 -14.73 -0.84 7.08
C LYS A 238 -15.82 0.18 7.28
N GLU A 239 -16.32 0.31 8.51
CA GLU A 239 -17.42 1.20 8.85
C GLU A 239 -17.12 1.88 10.19
N ALA A 240 -17.34 3.20 10.26
CA ALA A 240 -17.10 3.97 11.49
C ALA A 240 -17.94 3.47 12.68
N ARG A 241 -19.14 2.89 12.43
CA ARG A 241 -20.02 2.34 13.46
C ARG A 241 -19.41 1.20 14.28
N TRP A 242 -18.35 0.54 13.78
CA TRP A 242 -17.68 -0.50 14.57
C TRP A 242 -17.07 0.07 15.86
N LEU A 243 -16.73 1.37 15.88
CA LEU A 243 -16.23 2.04 17.09
C LEU A 243 -17.24 2.01 18.23
N GLU A 244 -18.55 1.94 17.94
CA GLU A 244 -19.62 1.84 18.94
C GLU A 244 -19.56 0.56 19.78
N LEU A 245 -18.86 -0.47 19.29
CA LEU A 245 -18.61 -1.71 20.04
C LEU A 245 -17.58 -1.51 21.16
N SER A 246 -16.76 -0.45 21.12
CA SER A 246 -15.77 -0.17 22.15
C SER A 246 -16.41 0.47 23.37
N THR A 247 -16.14 -0.07 24.55
CA THR A 247 -16.56 0.52 25.83
C THR A 247 -15.99 1.92 26.02
N MET A 248 -14.80 2.19 25.48
CA MET A 248 -14.18 3.52 25.52
C MET A 248 -14.97 4.52 24.70
N TRP A 249 -15.40 4.16 23.48
CA TRP A 249 -16.24 5.01 22.66
C TRP A 249 -17.56 5.34 23.38
N GLN A 250 -18.22 4.32 23.94
CA GLN A 250 -19.45 4.48 24.70
C GLN A 250 -19.27 5.42 25.89
N SER A 251 -18.15 5.30 26.63
CA SER A 251 -17.86 6.20 27.76
C SER A 251 -17.61 7.65 27.33
N LEU A 252 -16.91 7.87 26.21
CA LEU A 252 -16.68 9.20 25.65
C LEU A 252 -17.98 9.86 25.16
N GLN A 253 -18.87 9.09 24.52
CA GLN A 253 -20.18 9.58 24.10
C GLN A 253 -21.07 9.89 25.31
N ALA A 254 -21.12 8.99 26.31
CA ALA A 254 -21.91 9.19 27.52
C ALA A 254 -21.46 10.40 28.35
N ASN A 255 -20.16 10.71 28.37
CA ASN A 255 -19.66 11.96 28.98
C ASN A 255 -20.08 13.20 28.19
N ARG A 256 -20.11 13.12 26.85
CA ARG A 256 -20.60 14.21 25.99
C ARG A 256 -22.08 14.51 26.23
N ASP A 257 -22.88 13.49 26.53
CA ASP A 257 -24.32 13.65 26.78
C ASP A 257 -24.63 14.10 28.23
N ARG A 258 -23.63 14.13 29.15
CA ARG A 258 -23.81 14.48 30.57
C ARG A 258 -23.37 15.91 30.94
N GLU A 259 -22.35 16.45 30.28
CA GLU A 259 -21.89 17.83 30.50
C GLU A 259 -22.57 18.75 29.47
N PRO A 260 -23.42 19.72 29.88
CA PRO A 260 -23.96 20.69 28.94
C PRO A 260 -22.80 21.46 28.32
N GLU A 261 -22.74 21.48 26.99
CA GLU A 261 -21.69 22.22 26.28
C GLU A 261 -21.69 23.68 26.75
N PRO A 262 -20.52 24.24 27.11
CA PRO A 262 -20.47 25.59 27.65
C PRO A 262 -21.01 26.55 26.59
N LEU A 263 -21.93 27.42 26.99
CA LEU A 263 -22.46 28.47 26.13
C LEU A 263 -21.48 29.64 26.06
N CYS A 264 -21.54 30.39 24.96
CA CYS A 264 -20.76 31.60 24.78
C CYS A 264 -21.31 32.68 25.71
N ASP A 265 -20.47 33.18 26.62
CA ASP A 265 -20.81 34.22 27.61
C ASP A 265 -21.25 35.55 26.99
N ASN A 266 -20.94 35.78 25.71
CA ASN A 266 -21.36 36.99 24.99
C ASN A 266 -22.71 36.84 24.29
N HIS A 267 -23.23 35.62 24.16
CA HIS A 267 -24.50 35.36 23.50
C HIS A 267 -25.56 34.93 24.51
N ASP A 268 -26.58 35.76 24.72
CA ASP A 268 -27.74 35.46 25.57
C ASP A 268 -28.82 34.62 24.84
N ASP A 269 -28.49 34.03 23.69
CA ASP A 269 -29.44 33.28 22.86
C ASP A 269 -29.71 31.84 23.36
N GLY A 270 -28.99 31.41 24.40
CA GLY A 270 -29.11 30.09 25.00
C GLY A 270 -28.74 28.93 24.08
N ARG A 271 -28.08 29.19 22.94
CA ARG A 271 -27.80 28.19 21.89
C ARG A 271 -26.37 28.28 21.35
N THR A 272 -25.74 29.44 21.40
CA THR A 272 -24.38 29.64 20.89
C THR A 272 -23.37 29.02 21.84
N LEU A 273 -22.65 28.01 21.36
CA LEU A 273 -21.64 27.29 22.15
C LEU A 273 -20.32 28.07 22.23
N ALA A 274 -19.72 28.09 23.42
CA ALA A 274 -18.34 28.50 23.61
C ALA A 274 -17.40 27.46 23.01
N GLN A 275 -16.37 27.95 22.34
CA GLN A 275 -15.31 27.14 21.75
C GLN A 275 -13.95 27.36 22.44
N ILE A 276 -13.80 28.49 23.14
CA ILE A 276 -12.54 28.93 23.71
C ILE A 276 -12.83 29.50 25.10
N TYR A 277 -12.10 29.04 26.11
CA TYR A 277 -12.13 29.57 27.45
C TYR A 277 -10.80 30.25 27.77
N CYS A 278 -10.85 31.48 28.24
CA CYS A 278 -9.66 32.17 28.69
C CYS A 278 -9.49 32.00 30.20
N GLU A 279 -8.35 31.46 30.64
CA GLU A 279 -8.06 31.27 32.06
C GLU A 279 -7.81 32.59 32.79
N VAL A 280 -7.33 33.61 32.07
CA VAL A 280 -7.04 34.94 32.62
C VAL A 280 -8.32 35.79 32.73
N CYS A 281 -9.14 35.80 31.67
CA CYS A 281 -10.39 36.55 31.65
C CYS A 281 -11.57 35.79 32.26
N LYS A 282 -11.40 34.49 32.56
CA LYS A 282 -12.43 33.59 33.09
C LYS A 282 -13.73 33.67 32.28
N CYS A 283 -13.61 33.69 30.95
CA CYS A 283 -14.74 33.76 30.04
C CYS A 283 -14.68 32.67 28.96
N ALA A 284 -15.84 32.10 28.66
CA ALA A 284 -16.07 31.10 27.63
C ALA A 284 -16.73 31.78 26.42
N LEU A 285 -16.03 31.86 25.29
CA LEU A 285 -16.48 32.58 24.09
C LEU A 285 -16.57 31.64 22.88
N CYS A 286 -17.54 31.88 22.01
CA CYS A 286 -17.53 31.33 20.66
C CYS A 286 -16.37 31.95 19.86
N ARG A 287 -16.00 31.33 18.74
CA ARG A 287 -14.82 31.74 17.96
C ARG A 287 -14.91 33.17 17.43
N ASP A 288 -16.10 33.61 17.06
CA ASP A 288 -16.33 34.96 16.53
C ASP A 288 -16.22 36.00 17.64
N CYS A 289 -16.87 35.76 18.79
CA CYS A 289 -16.75 36.59 19.99
C CYS A 289 -15.31 36.64 20.50
N PHE A 290 -14.60 35.51 20.51
CA PHE A 290 -13.18 35.48 20.90
C PHE A 290 -12.32 36.33 19.96
N THR A 291 -12.57 36.26 18.65
CA THR A 291 -11.81 37.02 17.65
C THR A 291 -12.05 38.53 17.77
N VAL A 292 -13.29 38.94 18.03
CA VAL A 292 -13.68 40.35 18.09
C VAL A 292 -13.41 40.97 19.47
N LEU A 293 -13.74 40.26 20.55
CA LEU A 293 -13.74 40.82 21.91
C LEU A 293 -12.44 40.50 22.66
N HIS A 294 -11.80 39.38 22.36
CA HIS A 294 -10.66 38.88 23.13
C HIS A 294 -9.31 39.01 22.41
N LEU A 295 -9.25 38.97 21.07
CA LEU A 295 -8.00 38.99 20.28
C LEU A 295 -7.40 40.41 20.07
N ASN A 296 -7.49 41.29 21.07
CA ASN A 296 -6.91 42.64 21.04
C ASN A 296 -5.43 42.65 21.52
N LYS A 297 -4.68 43.74 21.29
CA LYS A 297 -3.25 43.84 21.64
C LYS A 297 -2.95 43.56 23.12
N ARG A 298 -3.91 43.80 24.02
CA ARG A 298 -3.75 43.67 25.47
C ARG A 298 -3.92 42.22 25.95
N ASN A 299 -4.73 41.44 25.24
CA ASN A 299 -5.16 40.10 25.65
C ASN A 299 -4.51 38.97 24.82
N ARG A 300 -3.59 39.31 23.91
CA ARG A 300 -2.89 38.36 23.02
C ARG A 300 -2.02 37.33 23.74
N SER A 301 -1.56 37.64 24.95
CA SER A 301 -0.73 36.76 25.77
C SER A 301 -1.51 35.96 26.81
N HIS A 302 -2.84 36.05 26.79
CA HIS A 302 -3.66 35.29 27.73
C HIS A 302 -3.64 33.80 27.39
N GLU A 303 -3.55 32.98 28.43
CA GLU A 303 -3.67 31.53 28.32
C GLU A 303 -5.12 31.14 28.03
N VAL A 304 -5.32 30.36 26.97
CA VAL A 304 -6.64 29.97 26.47
C VAL A 304 -6.72 28.47 26.26
N GLN A 305 -7.82 27.87 26.68
CA GLN A 305 -8.19 26.46 26.49
C GLN A 305 -9.32 26.35 25.47
N VAL A 306 -9.32 25.28 24.67
CA VAL A 306 -10.43 25.00 23.74
C VAL A 306 -11.49 24.18 24.49
N VAL A 307 -12.75 24.63 24.47
CA VAL A 307 -13.87 24.00 25.19
C VAL A 307 -15.03 23.74 24.22
N GLY A 308 -15.95 22.81 24.53
CA GLY A 308 -17.01 22.37 23.59
C GLY A 308 -16.55 21.29 22.59
N SER A 309 -17.49 20.66 21.85
CA SER A 309 -17.43 19.42 21.02
C SER A 309 -16.18 19.03 20.18
N ALA A 310 -15.06 19.73 20.24
CA ALA A 310 -13.78 19.34 19.63
C ALA A 310 -12.84 18.56 20.59
N SER A 311 -13.27 18.25 21.80
CA SER A 311 -12.42 17.66 22.85
C SER A 311 -12.49 16.13 22.87
N GLY A 312 -11.62 15.46 22.11
CA GLY A 312 -11.13 14.12 22.43
C GLY A 312 -11.79 12.90 21.75
N CYS A 313 -12.91 13.04 21.07
CA CYS A 313 -13.54 11.91 20.35
C CYS A 313 -12.92 11.74 18.94
N PRO A 314 -12.45 10.54 18.55
CA PRO A 314 -11.89 10.34 17.23
C PRO A 314 -12.96 10.43 16.14
N GLN A 315 -12.70 11.21 15.10
CA GLN A 315 -13.53 11.21 13.90
C GLN A 315 -12.90 10.27 12.88
N VAL A 316 -13.68 9.29 12.42
CA VAL A 316 -13.26 8.33 11.40
C VAL A 316 -14.16 8.41 10.19
N ASP A 317 -13.54 8.58 9.03
CA ASP A 317 -14.19 8.64 7.73
C ASP A 317 -13.49 7.66 6.79
N ILE A 318 -14.25 6.91 6.01
CA ILE A 318 -13.71 5.88 5.10
C ILE A 318 -14.21 6.20 3.71
N HIS A 319 -13.29 6.55 2.82
CA HIS A 319 -13.59 7.05 1.49
C HIS A 319 -12.64 6.42 0.45
N GLU A 320 -13.17 5.80 -0.61
CA GLU A 320 -12.39 5.12 -1.67
C GLU A 320 -11.27 4.19 -1.16
N GLY A 321 -11.50 3.47 -0.06
CA GLY A 321 -10.51 2.54 0.51
C GLY A 321 -9.40 3.19 1.35
N CYS A 322 -9.45 4.52 1.52
CA CYS A 322 -8.67 5.31 2.46
C CYS A 322 -9.43 5.52 3.77
N THR A 323 -8.82 5.15 4.89
CA THR A 323 -9.31 5.46 6.24
C THR A 323 -8.69 6.78 6.69
N ARG A 324 -9.52 7.75 7.05
CA ARG A 324 -9.14 9.04 7.60
C ARG A 324 -9.49 9.06 9.07
N PHE A 325 -8.49 9.06 9.94
CA PHE A 325 -8.65 9.12 11.39
C PHE A 325 -8.16 10.46 11.91
N ARG A 326 -9.03 11.21 12.58
CA ARG A 326 -8.76 12.58 13.06
C ARG A 326 -8.93 12.68 14.57
N LEU A 327 -7.94 13.33 15.19
CA LEU A 327 -7.98 13.87 16.55
C LEU A 327 -7.53 15.34 16.51
N SER A 328 -7.65 16.05 17.63
CA SER A 328 -7.42 17.49 17.72
C SER A 328 -6.03 17.95 17.22
N ASN A 329 -5.01 17.10 17.31
CA ASN A 329 -3.61 17.37 16.95
C ASN A 329 -2.94 16.23 16.14
N LEU A 330 -3.70 15.19 15.76
CA LEU A 330 -3.21 14.03 15.02
C LEU A 330 -4.16 13.70 13.87
N LEU A 331 -3.62 13.60 12.67
CA LEU A 331 -4.31 13.06 11.50
C LEU A 331 -3.56 11.83 10.99
N VAL A 332 -4.29 10.74 10.77
CA VAL A 332 -3.79 9.53 10.09
C VAL A 332 -4.63 9.32 8.85
N LEU A 333 -3.99 9.34 7.68
CA LEU A 333 -4.59 8.94 6.40
C LEU A 333 -3.97 7.61 5.99
N PHE A 334 -4.80 6.59 5.79
CA PHE A 334 -4.28 5.24 5.57
C PHE A 334 -4.99 4.54 4.41
N HIS A 335 -4.23 4.10 3.41
CA HIS A 335 -4.78 3.34 2.29
C HIS A 335 -4.71 1.84 2.59
N SER A 336 -5.89 1.25 2.79
CA SER A 336 -6.00 -0.11 3.33
C SER A 336 -5.38 -1.19 2.42
N SER A 337 -5.46 -1.07 1.10
CA SER A 337 -5.01 -2.14 0.18
C SER A 337 -3.50 -2.17 -0.04
N THR A 338 -2.84 -1.00 -0.03
CA THR A 338 -1.37 -0.92 -0.17
C THR A 338 -0.64 -0.96 1.17
N LEU A 339 -1.36 -0.86 2.30
CA LEU A 339 -0.80 -0.77 3.66
C LEU A 339 0.17 0.40 3.84
N ASN A 340 -0.06 1.46 3.09
CA ASN A 340 0.70 2.71 3.16
C ASN A 340 -0.19 3.84 3.66
N GLY A 341 0.39 4.78 4.39
CA GLY A 341 -0.34 5.93 4.89
C GLY A 341 0.54 7.12 5.17
N MET A 342 -0.10 8.19 5.64
CA MET A 342 0.52 9.43 6.07
C MET A 342 0.05 9.77 7.47
N VAL A 343 0.97 10.27 8.29
CA VAL A 343 0.68 10.77 9.64
C VAL A 343 1.10 12.23 9.71
N GLU A 344 0.20 13.07 10.22
CA GLU A 344 0.44 14.49 10.36
C GLU A 344 0.14 14.93 11.80
N PHE A 345 1.09 15.66 12.40
CA PHE A 345 0.95 16.24 13.73
C PHE A 345 0.76 17.77 13.61
N SER A 346 -0.17 18.35 14.37
CA SER A 346 -0.42 19.80 14.38
C SER A 346 0.06 20.46 15.66
N VAL A 347 0.82 21.55 15.57
CA VAL A 347 1.23 22.39 16.72
C VAL A 347 -0.01 23.03 17.36
N GLY A 348 -0.01 23.07 18.70
CA GLY A 348 -1.13 23.52 19.54
C GLY A 348 -1.34 25.04 19.55
N ASP A 349 -1.14 25.73 18.43
CA ASP A 349 -1.57 27.12 18.29
C ASP A 349 -3.02 27.12 17.81
N SER A 350 -3.99 27.07 18.73
CA SER A 350 -5.43 27.47 18.68
C SER A 350 -6.18 27.53 17.33
N LYS A 351 -5.74 26.84 16.29
CA LYS A 351 -6.22 26.93 14.91
C LYS A 351 -6.07 25.53 14.32
N GLY A 352 -7.12 24.74 14.51
CA GLY A 352 -7.20 23.35 14.07
C GLY A 352 -6.75 23.13 12.62
N LEU A 353 -6.43 21.87 12.35
CA LEU A 353 -6.02 21.27 11.06
C LEU A 353 -6.95 21.58 9.87
N PHE A 354 -8.11 22.16 10.14
CA PHE A 354 -9.20 22.34 9.18
C PHE A 354 -9.61 23.81 9.15
N PRO A 355 -9.66 24.48 7.98
CA PRO A 355 -10.54 25.61 7.82
C PRO A 355 -11.98 25.09 8.03
N VAL A 356 -12.68 25.58 9.04
CA VAL A 356 -14.14 25.41 9.10
C VAL A 356 -14.74 26.31 8.02
N ASN A 357 -14.69 25.84 6.78
CA ASN A 357 -15.59 26.24 5.71
C ASN A 357 -16.53 25.08 5.40
N VAL A 358 -16.96 24.35 6.43
CA VAL A 358 -18.07 23.42 6.31
C VAL A 358 -19.24 24.03 7.06
N SER A 359 -20.10 24.65 6.28
CA SER A 359 -21.54 24.40 6.37
C SER A 359 -21.76 22.88 6.42
N SER A 360 -21.46 22.25 7.56
CA SER A 360 -21.85 20.88 7.83
C SER A 360 -23.30 20.96 8.22
N SER A 361 -24.16 20.93 7.20
CA SER A 361 -25.57 20.65 7.33
C SER A 361 -25.75 19.30 8.04
N ARG A 362 -25.80 19.32 9.36
CA ARG A 362 -26.73 18.48 10.10
C ARG A 362 -27.97 19.33 10.40
N ASN A 363 -28.81 19.53 9.39
CA ASN A 363 -30.21 19.86 9.63
C ASN A 363 -31.06 18.66 9.23
N PHE A 364 -31.45 17.87 10.24
CA PHE A 364 -32.77 17.30 10.21
C PHE A 364 -33.76 18.45 10.41
N LEU A 365 -34.61 18.66 9.40
CA LEU A 365 -35.89 19.39 9.44
C LEU A 365 -35.86 20.87 9.87
N SER A 366 -35.87 21.79 8.90
CA SER A 366 -36.94 22.80 8.78
C SER A 366 -36.74 23.73 7.58
N SER A 367 -37.89 24.15 7.07
CA SER A 367 -38.24 24.91 5.88
C SER A 367 -37.70 26.34 5.77
N GLN A 368 -37.47 26.74 4.51
CA GLN A 368 -37.64 28.09 3.93
C GLN A 368 -36.77 29.25 4.49
N SER A 369 -35.87 29.76 3.65
CA SER A 369 -36.03 31.07 2.97
C SER A 369 -34.73 31.49 2.28
N SER A 370 -34.87 31.83 1.00
CA SER A 370 -33.88 32.46 0.13
C SER A 370 -33.69 33.93 0.48
N SER A 371 -32.45 34.39 0.63
CA SER A 371 -32.09 35.82 0.58
C SER A 371 -30.90 36.06 -0.37
N PRO A 372 -30.98 36.99 -1.34
CA PRO A 372 -30.07 37.06 -2.49
C PRO A 372 -28.98 38.15 -2.40
N TYR A 373 -28.39 38.42 -1.22
CA TYR A 373 -27.31 39.42 -1.11
C TYR A 373 -26.23 39.00 -0.10
N GLN A 374 -25.23 38.26 -0.57
CA GLN A 374 -23.90 38.23 0.05
C GLN A 374 -22.83 38.28 -1.05
N THR A 375 -22.07 39.37 -1.05
CA THR A 375 -20.92 39.65 -1.91
C THR A 375 -19.76 38.66 -1.65
N PRO A 376 -19.06 38.17 -2.69
CA PRO A 376 -18.02 37.16 -2.55
C PRO A 376 -16.64 37.80 -2.38
N THR A 377 -16.19 38.04 -1.15
CA THR A 377 -14.79 38.35 -0.85
C THR A 377 -14.29 37.48 0.29
N ASN A 378 -14.26 36.16 0.08
CA ASN A 378 -13.64 35.23 1.02
C ASN A 378 -12.17 35.00 0.56
N VAL A 379 -11.30 35.97 0.87
CA VAL A 379 -9.88 35.89 0.53
C VAL A 379 -9.25 34.78 1.37
N ALA A 380 -8.73 33.74 0.72
CA ALA A 380 -8.10 32.62 1.40
C ALA A 380 -6.91 33.15 2.23
N THR A 381 -6.99 33.05 3.56
CA THR A 381 -5.92 33.50 4.46
C THR A 381 -4.80 32.48 4.64
N ARG A 382 -4.87 31.36 3.92
CA ARG A 382 -3.94 30.23 4.00
C ARG A 382 -3.49 29.80 2.62
N CYS A 383 -2.24 29.36 2.52
CA CYS A 383 -1.67 28.81 1.31
C CYS A 383 -2.48 27.60 0.85
N ARG A 384 -2.84 27.57 -0.43
CA ARG A 384 -3.62 26.48 -1.02
C ARG A 384 -2.94 25.10 -0.96
N PHE A 385 -1.61 25.03 -0.83
CA PHE A 385 -0.85 23.77 -0.85
C PHE A 385 -0.44 23.32 0.55
N CYS A 386 0.38 24.11 1.25
CA CYS A 386 0.88 23.73 2.58
C CYS A 386 -0.03 24.14 3.74
N ALA A 387 -1.11 24.89 3.46
CA ALA A 387 -2.00 25.46 4.45
C ALA A 387 -1.35 26.41 5.47
N ASN A 388 -0.12 26.90 5.24
CA ASN A 388 0.48 27.92 6.11
C ASN A 388 -0.23 29.28 5.95
N GLN A 389 -0.22 30.09 7.00
CA GLN A 389 -0.85 31.42 7.00
C GLN A 389 -0.15 32.35 5.98
N LEU A 390 -0.95 33.03 5.17
CA LEU A 390 -0.46 34.06 4.23
C LEU A 390 -0.36 35.40 4.99
N ARG A 391 0.76 36.11 4.79
CA ARG A 391 1.12 37.30 5.58
C ARG A 391 0.92 38.61 4.84
N ASN A 392 1.03 38.61 3.50
CA ASN A 392 1.06 39.82 2.67
C ASN A 392 -0.04 39.80 1.60
N ASP A 393 -0.47 40.97 1.11
CA ASP A 393 -1.56 41.10 0.12
C ASP A 393 -1.29 40.34 -1.19
N ILE A 394 -0.04 40.32 -1.66
CA ILE A 394 0.37 39.57 -2.85
C ILE A 394 0.14 38.06 -2.66
N GLN A 395 0.46 37.55 -1.47
CA GLN A 395 0.26 36.14 -1.11
C GLN A 395 -1.23 35.81 -1.01
N LEU A 396 -2.04 36.73 -0.47
CA LEU A 396 -3.48 36.60 -0.34
C LEU A 396 -4.20 36.58 -1.70
N ILE A 397 -3.76 37.41 -2.65
CA ILE A 397 -4.28 37.43 -4.03
C ILE A 397 -3.89 36.15 -4.77
N GLY A 398 -2.62 35.72 -4.64
CA GLY A 398 -2.12 34.51 -5.30
C GLY A 398 -2.54 33.20 -4.62
N GLY A 399 -2.98 33.25 -3.36
CA GLY A 399 -3.32 32.08 -2.55
C GLY A 399 -2.14 31.16 -2.22
N VAL A 400 -0.89 31.63 -2.37
CA VAL A 400 0.35 30.81 -2.28
C VAL A 400 1.38 31.53 -1.40
N CYS A 401 2.10 30.77 -0.57
CA CYS A 401 3.17 31.31 0.29
C CYS A 401 4.54 31.33 -0.41
N GLU A 402 5.53 31.97 0.22
CA GLU A 402 6.89 32.13 -0.33
C GLU A 402 7.78 30.87 -0.28
N HIS A 403 7.26 29.73 0.17
CA HIS A 403 8.06 28.50 0.20
C HIS A 403 8.33 28.03 -1.22
N GLU A 404 9.59 27.67 -1.50
CA GLU A 404 10.04 27.30 -2.85
C GLU A 404 9.17 26.19 -3.48
N GLU A 405 8.84 25.15 -2.71
CA GLU A 405 7.96 24.07 -3.16
C GLU A 405 6.57 24.57 -3.57
N CYS A 406 5.97 25.47 -2.77
CA CYS A 406 4.64 26.01 -3.04
C CYS A 406 4.64 26.90 -4.29
N VAL A 407 5.72 27.66 -4.50
CA VAL A 407 5.91 28.49 -5.71
C VAL A 407 6.10 27.60 -6.94
N GLN A 408 6.90 26.54 -6.85
CA GLN A 408 7.07 25.57 -7.92
C GLN A 408 5.75 24.88 -8.28
N LEU A 409 4.96 24.45 -7.29
CA LEU A 409 3.63 23.86 -7.51
C LEU A 409 2.70 24.86 -8.22
N ALA A 410 2.72 26.13 -7.80
CA ALA A 410 1.89 27.18 -8.40
C ALA A 410 2.14 27.38 -9.89
N SER A 411 3.38 27.21 -10.37
CA SER A 411 3.73 27.37 -11.79
C SER A 411 2.98 26.41 -12.73
N SER A 412 2.58 25.24 -12.21
CA SER A 412 1.84 24.22 -12.95
C SER A 412 0.37 24.13 -12.57
N ALA A 413 -0.09 24.97 -11.64
CA ALA A 413 -1.43 24.95 -11.09
C ALA A 413 -2.39 25.84 -11.88
N CYS A 414 -3.66 25.46 -11.93
CA CYS A 414 -4.70 26.34 -12.45
C CYS A 414 -4.85 27.57 -11.54
N ALA A 415 -4.79 28.77 -12.14
CA ALA A 415 -5.02 30.05 -11.44
C ALA A 415 -6.50 30.51 -11.48
N LYS A 416 -7.39 29.75 -12.15
CA LYS A 416 -8.81 30.11 -12.28
C LYS A 416 -9.55 29.89 -10.97
N MET A 417 -10.43 30.83 -10.62
CA MET A 417 -11.42 30.68 -9.56
C MET A 417 -12.70 30.05 -10.13
N LEU A 418 -13.20 29.00 -9.49
CA LEU A 418 -14.41 28.28 -9.88
C LEU A 418 -15.66 29.09 -9.50
N SER A 419 -16.82 28.74 -10.08
CA SER A 419 -18.10 29.38 -9.78
C SER A 419 -18.53 29.28 -8.31
N CYS A 420 -18.01 28.29 -7.58
CA CYS A 420 -18.22 28.15 -6.13
C CYS A 420 -17.30 29.04 -5.27
N GLY A 421 -16.45 29.88 -5.87
CA GLY A 421 -15.53 30.78 -5.17
C GLY A 421 -14.22 30.14 -4.70
N HIS A 422 -14.00 28.85 -4.96
CA HIS A 422 -12.74 28.16 -4.66
C HIS A 422 -11.77 28.21 -5.84
N LEU A 423 -10.46 28.26 -5.55
CA LEU A 423 -9.43 28.08 -6.57
C LEU A 423 -9.51 26.67 -7.17
N CYS A 424 -9.33 26.57 -8.48
CA CYS A 424 -9.29 25.29 -9.18
C CYS A 424 -8.10 24.45 -8.69
N GLY A 425 -8.34 23.20 -8.27
CA GLY A 425 -7.30 22.25 -7.86
C GLY A 425 -6.52 21.61 -9.02
N GLY A 426 -6.89 21.91 -10.26
CA GLY A 426 -6.33 21.34 -11.48
C GLY A 426 -5.00 21.95 -11.90
N ILE A 427 -4.55 21.60 -13.10
CA ILE A 427 -3.31 22.11 -13.70
C ILE A 427 -3.55 23.34 -14.58
N ALA A 428 -2.48 24.05 -14.90
CA ALA A 428 -2.52 25.16 -15.84
C ALA A 428 -2.97 24.70 -17.24
N ASP A 429 -3.57 25.62 -18.00
CA ASP A 429 -3.94 25.45 -19.41
C ASP A 429 -4.93 24.31 -19.75
N GLU A 430 -5.67 23.79 -18.76
CA GLU A 430 -6.79 22.91 -19.04
C GLU A 430 -7.96 23.67 -19.70
N ASN A 431 -8.51 23.07 -20.75
CA ASN A 431 -9.69 23.57 -21.45
C ASN A 431 -10.91 23.64 -20.51
N VAL A 432 -11.07 22.62 -19.67
CA VAL A 432 -12.16 22.50 -18.69
C VAL A 432 -11.53 22.27 -17.33
N CYS A 433 -11.82 23.16 -16.38
CA CYS A 433 -11.37 22.98 -15.00
C CYS A 433 -12.06 21.77 -14.37
N MET A 434 -11.28 20.99 -13.61
CA MET A 434 -11.83 19.88 -12.83
C MET A 434 -12.89 20.35 -11.79
N PRO A 435 -13.79 19.45 -11.36
CA PRO A 435 -14.68 19.68 -10.23
C PRO A 435 -13.95 20.21 -8.98
N CYS A 436 -14.62 21.07 -8.21
CA CYS A 436 -14.04 21.59 -6.98
C CYS A 436 -13.86 20.48 -5.94
N LEU A 437 -12.64 20.32 -5.43
CA LEU A 437 -12.28 19.34 -4.39
C LEU A 437 -12.76 19.71 -2.97
N ASN A 438 -13.13 20.97 -2.75
CA ASN A 438 -13.55 21.48 -1.43
C ASN A 438 -15.08 21.50 -1.27
N CYS A 439 -15.83 21.42 -2.37
CA CYS A 439 -17.28 21.36 -2.31
C CYS A 439 -17.74 19.92 -2.11
N HIS A 440 -18.59 19.68 -1.12
CA HIS A 440 -19.21 18.37 -0.96
C HIS A 440 -20.16 18.08 -2.13
N ARG A 441 -19.83 17.07 -2.92
CA ARG A 441 -20.66 16.58 -4.02
C ARG A 441 -20.87 15.08 -3.81
N PRO A 442 -22.11 14.59 -3.69
CA PRO A 442 -22.38 13.17 -3.46
C PRO A 442 -21.79 12.25 -4.55
N GLU A 443 -21.63 12.78 -5.76
CA GLU A 443 -21.08 12.07 -6.92
C GLU A 443 -19.54 12.09 -7.00
N ALA A 444 -18.87 12.93 -6.19
CA ALA A 444 -17.42 13.03 -6.22
C ALA A 444 -16.80 11.80 -5.56
N ARG A 445 -15.92 11.11 -6.31
CA ARG A 445 -15.16 9.97 -5.78
C ARG A 445 -14.11 10.37 -4.77
N GLN A 446 -13.53 11.56 -4.88
CA GLN A 446 -12.43 12.01 -4.02
C GLN A 446 -12.54 13.51 -3.72
N ASP A 447 -12.03 13.92 -2.56
CA ASP A 447 -12.00 15.31 -2.09
C ASP A 447 -10.56 15.81 -1.81
N ALA A 448 -10.42 17.07 -1.37
CA ALA A 448 -9.12 17.68 -1.12
C ALA A 448 -8.32 17.02 0.03
N ASP A 449 -9.01 16.36 0.96
CA ASP A 449 -8.41 15.72 2.14
C ASP A 449 -7.99 14.27 1.90
N ASP A 450 -8.36 13.68 0.76
CA ASP A 450 -7.89 12.36 0.35
C ASP A 450 -6.38 12.31 0.16
N LEU A 451 -5.78 11.18 0.55
CA LEU A 451 -4.37 10.91 0.32
C LEU A 451 -4.13 10.55 -1.15
N CYS A 452 -3.12 11.15 -1.78
CA CYS A 452 -2.69 10.68 -3.10
C CYS A 452 -2.01 9.32 -2.95
N VAL A 453 -2.65 8.25 -3.44
CA VAL A 453 -2.16 6.86 -3.31
C VAL A 453 -0.99 6.51 -4.24
N ILE A 454 -0.37 7.51 -4.85
CA ILE A 454 0.89 7.36 -5.60
C ILE A 454 2.06 7.79 -4.72
N CYS A 455 2.04 9.01 -4.18
CA CYS A 455 3.14 9.50 -3.35
C CYS A 455 3.02 9.06 -1.89
N PHE A 456 1.79 8.95 -1.37
CA PHE A 456 1.52 8.79 0.07
C PHE A 456 2.12 9.88 0.97
N THR A 457 2.59 11.01 0.40
CA THR A 457 3.24 12.12 1.13
C THR A 457 2.33 13.30 1.40
N ASP A 458 1.27 13.44 0.59
CA ASP A 458 0.45 14.64 0.52
C ASP A 458 -1.02 14.30 0.24
N ARG A 459 -1.91 15.13 0.78
CA ARG A 459 -3.32 15.14 0.41
C ARG A 459 -3.48 15.66 -1.03
N LEU A 460 -4.58 15.33 -1.69
CA LEU A 460 -4.86 15.81 -3.05
C LEU A 460 -4.85 17.33 -3.13
N GLY A 461 -5.46 18.04 -2.17
CA GLY A 461 -5.43 19.50 -2.11
C GLY A 461 -4.04 20.13 -1.96
N GLY A 462 -3.04 19.34 -1.54
CA GLY A 462 -1.67 19.80 -1.33
C GLY A 462 -0.85 20.04 -2.60
N ALA A 463 -1.34 19.65 -3.78
CA ALA A 463 -0.64 19.85 -5.05
C ALA A 463 -1.63 19.92 -6.23
N PRO A 464 -1.21 20.38 -7.43
CA PRO A 464 -2.03 20.35 -8.63
C PRO A 464 -2.42 18.91 -9.02
N CYS A 465 -3.70 18.72 -9.29
CA CYS A 465 -4.30 17.41 -9.58
C CYS A 465 -4.77 17.28 -11.02
N VAL A 466 -4.95 16.04 -11.45
CA VAL A 466 -5.70 15.68 -12.66
C VAL A 466 -6.78 14.67 -12.28
N GLN A 467 -7.95 14.80 -12.90
CA GLN A 467 -9.01 13.81 -12.81
C GLN A 467 -8.93 12.91 -14.05
N LEU A 468 -8.63 11.63 -13.86
CA LEU A 468 -8.57 10.66 -14.95
C LEU A 468 -9.96 10.41 -15.55
N ALA A 469 -10.03 9.86 -16.75
CA ALA A 469 -11.30 9.48 -17.39
C ALA A 469 -12.15 8.52 -16.53
N CYS A 470 -11.51 7.69 -15.70
CA CYS A 470 -12.20 6.81 -14.76
C CYS A 470 -12.83 7.55 -13.55
N GLY A 471 -12.63 8.86 -13.42
CA GLY A 471 -13.16 9.73 -12.37
C GLY A 471 -12.26 9.90 -11.14
N HIS A 472 -11.20 9.09 -11.01
CA HIS A 472 -10.24 9.16 -9.90
C HIS A 472 -9.23 10.30 -10.09
N ILE A 473 -8.78 10.86 -8.97
CA ILE A 473 -7.98 12.07 -8.88
C ILE A 473 -6.63 11.75 -8.25
N PHE A 474 -5.57 12.27 -8.87
CA PHE A 474 -4.18 12.13 -8.42
C PHE A 474 -3.43 13.42 -8.64
N HIS A 475 -2.30 13.63 -7.95
CA HIS A 475 -1.40 14.73 -8.32
C HIS A 475 -0.87 14.51 -9.74
N TYR A 476 -0.85 15.57 -10.54
CA TYR A 476 -0.37 15.52 -11.92
C TYR A 476 1.07 14.98 -12.02
N ARG A 477 1.96 15.54 -11.19
CA ARG A 477 3.38 15.13 -11.13
C ARG A 477 3.55 13.66 -10.77
N CYS A 478 2.69 13.13 -9.89
CA CYS A 478 2.72 11.73 -9.49
C CYS A 478 2.42 10.79 -10.67
N VAL A 479 1.35 11.08 -11.43
CA VAL A 479 0.98 10.27 -12.60
C VAL A 479 2.07 10.38 -13.68
N LYS A 480 2.58 11.59 -13.92
CA LYS A 480 3.67 11.83 -14.88
C LYS A 480 4.91 10.98 -14.57
N ILE A 481 5.37 10.99 -13.30
CA ILE A 481 6.54 10.21 -12.87
C ILE A 481 6.33 8.70 -13.05
N ILE A 482 5.14 8.17 -12.74
CA ILE A 482 4.83 6.75 -12.94
C ILE A 482 4.96 6.38 -14.42
N LEU A 483 4.38 7.20 -15.31
CA LEU A 483 4.42 6.97 -16.76
C LEU A 483 5.84 7.09 -17.33
N GLU A 484 6.65 8.02 -16.81
CA GLU A 484 8.06 8.19 -17.21
C GLU A 484 8.94 7.02 -16.75
N LYS A 485 8.76 6.54 -15.51
CA LYS A 485 9.54 5.42 -14.94
C LYS A 485 9.19 4.06 -15.52
N ARG A 486 7.96 3.89 -16.04
CA ARG A 486 7.48 2.66 -16.68
C ARG A 486 7.47 1.44 -15.76
N TRP A 487 8.27 0.42 -16.05
CA TRP A 487 8.37 -0.84 -15.32
C TRP A 487 9.78 -1.05 -14.76
N ASN A 488 9.86 -1.88 -13.73
CA ASN A 488 11.14 -2.30 -13.16
C ASN A 488 11.59 -3.60 -13.82
N GLY A 489 12.91 -3.77 -13.98
CA GLY A 489 13.48 -4.97 -14.61
C GLY A 489 13.45 -4.93 -16.14
N PRO A 490 13.96 -5.99 -16.79
CA PRO A 490 14.07 -6.07 -18.25
C PRO A 490 12.72 -6.42 -18.92
N ARG A 491 11.81 -7.10 -18.21
CA ARG A 491 10.50 -7.51 -18.73
C ARG A 491 9.59 -6.30 -18.87
N ILE A 492 9.02 -6.10 -20.06
CA ILE A 492 7.98 -5.09 -20.30
C ILE A 492 6.69 -5.49 -19.57
N ILE A 493 6.20 -4.62 -18.68
CA ILE A 493 4.94 -4.80 -17.93
C ILE A 493 4.16 -3.48 -17.95
N PHE A 494 2.86 -3.52 -18.25
CA PHE A 494 2.03 -2.32 -18.45
C PHE A 494 1.14 -1.93 -17.26
N ARG A 495 1.34 -2.54 -16.08
CA ARG A 495 0.54 -2.26 -14.87
C ARG A 495 0.63 -0.79 -14.41
N PHE A 496 1.74 -0.11 -14.71
CA PHE A 496 1.94 1.32 -14.37
C PHE A 496 1.04 2.27 -15.17
N MET A 497 0.45 1.81 -16.28
CA MET A 497 -0.52 2.57 -17.08
C MET A 497 -1.96 2.42 -16.57
N GLN A 498 -2.17 1.69 -15.47
CA GLN A 498 -3.48 1.46 -14.87
C GLN A 498 -3.67 2.36 -13.65
N CYS A 499 -4.89 2.84 -13.46
CA CYS A 499 -5.31 3.60 -12.29
C CYS A 499 -5.00 2.80 -11.02
N PRO A 500 -4.24 3.35 -10.05
CA PRO A 500 -3.91 2.65 -8.81
C PRO A 500 -5.12 2.15 -8.02
N LEU A 501 -6.27 2.84 -8.12
CA LEU A 501 -7.50 2.54 -7.39
C LEU A 501 -8.39 1.51 -8.12
N CYS A 502 -8.79 1.77 -9.39
CA CYS A 502 -9.74 0.90 -10.11
C CYS A 502 -9.15 0.03 -11.23
N LYS A 503 -7.85 0.12 -11.49
CA LYS A 503 -7.12 -0.63 -12.53
C LYS A 503 -7.52 -0.34 -13.98
N GLN A 504 -8.46 0.57 -14.23
CA GLN A 504 -8.76 1.08 -15.57
C GLN A 504 -7.55 1.81 -16.18
N GLN A 505 -7.46 1.89 -17.50
CA GLN A 505 -6.35 2.58 -18.17
C GLN A 505 -6.34 4.07 -17.81
N ILE A 506 -5.14 4.61 -17.56
CA ILE A 506 -4.94 6.03 -17.30
C ILE A 506 -5.17 6.80 -18.60
N GLU A 507 -6.11 7.74 -18.57
CA GLU A 507 -6.41 8.62 -19.69
C GLU A 507 -6.59 10.05 -19.19
N HIS A 508 -5.83 10.97 -19.78
CA HIS A 508 -5.92 12.41 -19.55
C HIS A 508 -5.20 13.16 -20.68
N THR A 509 -5.78 14.25 -21.18
CA THR A 509 -5.24 15.01 -22.32
C THR A 509 -3.83 15.54 -22.06
N ALA A 510 -3.58 16.09 -20.87
CA ALA A 510 -2.27 16.61 -20.48
C ALA A 510 -1.16 15.53 -20.35
N LEU A 511 -1.52 14.24 -20.41
CA LEU A 511 -0.57 13.13 -20.35
C LEU A 511 -0.36 12.47 -21.72
N ASN A 512 -1.02 12.96 -22.79
CA ASN A 512 -1.01 12.32 -24.10
C ASN A 512 0.39 12.20 -24.71
N GLU A 513 1.29 13.15 -24.46
CA GLU A 513 2.68 13.08 -24.92
C GLU A 513 3.39 11.81 -24.42
N LEU A 514 3.07 11.35 -23.21
CA LEU A 514 3.59 10.11 -22.63
C LEU A 514 2.71 8.90 -22.99
N LEU A 515 1.38 9.06 -22.97
CA LEU A 515 0.45 7.95 -23.16
C LEU A 515 0.43 7.41 -24.59
N ILE A 516 0.53 8.27 -25.61
CA ILE A 516 0.50 7.84 -27.03
C ILE A 516 1.62 6.84 -27.35
N PRO A 517 2.91 7.13 -27.11
CA PRO A 517 3.98 6.17 -27.40
C PRO A 517 3.89 4.90 -26.53
N LEU A 518 3.40 5.01 -25.28
CA LEU A 518 3.22 3.86 -24.40
C LEU A 518 2.09 2.94 -24.85
N LYS A 519 0.97 3.51 -25.33
CA LYS A 519 -0.15 2.75 -25.93
C LYS A 519 0.33 2.03 -27.19
N ALA A 520 1.06 2.71 -28.07
CA ALA A 520 1.65 2.09 -29.26
C ALA A 520 2.58 0.91 -28.92
N LEU A 521 3.42 1.05 -27.87
CA LEU A 521 4.25 -0.05 -27.40
C LEU A 521 3.44 -1.21 -26.83
N ARG A 522 2.38 -0.93 -26.05
CA ARG A 522 1.48 -1.96 -25.53
C ARG A 522 0.83 -2.74 -26.67
N ASP A 523 0.30 -2.05 -27.67
CA ASP A 523 -0.38 -2.66 -28.81
C ASP A 523 0.60 -3.50 -29.67
N ASP A 524 1.85 -3.04 -29.84
CA ASP A 524 2.91 -3.81 -30.50
C ASP A 524 3.24 -5.11 -29.76
N VAL A 525 3.43 -5.05 -28.43
CA VAL A 525 3.73 -6.23 -27.62
C VAL A 525 2.54 -7.18 -27.58
N ALA A 526 1.32 -6.67 -27.40
CA ALA A 526 0.09 -7.46 -27.39
C ALA A 526 -0.12 -8.21 -28.71
N SER A 527 0.05 -7.51 -29.84
CA SER A 527 -0.02 -8.09 -31.18
C SER A 527 1.01 -9.20 -31.36
N LYS A 528 2.28 -8.97 -31.01
CA LYS A 528 3.35 -9.98 -31.09
C LYS A 528 3.09 -11.17 -30.17
N ALA A 529 2.62 -10.94 -28.95
CA ALA A 529 2.31 -11.98 -27.98
C ALA A 529 1.17 -12.87 -28.47
N ARG A 530 0.05 -12.26 -28.91
CA ARG A 530 -1.10 -13.00 -29.47
C ARG A 530 -0.70 -13.81 -30.69
N LEU A 531 0.08 -13.22 -31.59
CA LEU A 531 0.61 -13.89 -32.77
C LEU A 531 1.45 -15.11 -32.39
N ARG A 532 2.34 -14.98 -31.38
CA ARG A 532 3.12 -16.10 -30.87
C ARG A 532 2.25 -17.18 -30.24
N LEU A 533 1.20 -16.80 -29.50
CA LEU A 533 0.26 -17.75 -28.89
C LEU A 533 -0.51 -18.57 -29.94
N GLU A 534 -0.94 -17.91 -31.01
CA GLU A 534 -1.56 -18.55 -32.18
C GLU A 534 -0.61 -19.55 -32.82
N TYR A 535 0.65 -19.15 -33.04
CA TYR A 535 1.66 -20.03 -33.62
C TYR A 535 2.08 -21.20 -32.73
N ASP A 536 2.10 -21.03 -31.41
CA ASP A 536 2.38 -22.12 -30.48
C ASP A 536 1.18 -23.08 -30.32
N GLY A 537 0.05 -22.83 -31.01
CA GLY A 537 -1.15 -23.67 -30.99
C GLY A 537 -1.93 -23.62 -29.68
N LEU A 538 -1.74 -22.55 -28.90
CA LEU A 538 -2.27 -22.43 -27.53
C LEU A 538 -3.55 -21.60 -27.42
N LEU A 539 -4.13 -21.14 -28.54
CA LEU A 539 -5.40 -20.40 -28.52
C LEU A 539 -6.56 -21.20 -27.91
N GLN A 540 -6.53 -22.52 -28.04
CA GLN A 540 -7.58 -23.42 -27.54
C GLN A 540 -7.21 -24.12 -26.23
N CYS A 541 -6.13 -23.68 -25.56
CA CYS A 541 -5.69 -24.33 -24.32
C CYS A 541 -6.69 -24.07 -23.17
N PRO A 542 -6.72 -24.94 -22.14
CA PRO A 542 -7.65 -24.79 -21.01
C PRO A 542 -7.55 -23.44 -20.29
N ALA A 543 -6.42 -22.74 -20.37
CA ALA A 543 -6.26 -21.43 -19.76
C ALA A 543 -7.09 -20.32 -20.47
N VAL A 544 -7.44 -20.52 -21.75
CA VAL A 544 -8.25 -19.57 -22.53
C VAL A 544 -9.70 -20.06 -22.68
N THR A 545 -9.91 -21.38 -22.72
CA THR A 545 -11.23 -21.98 -23.01
C THR A 545 -12.02 -22.40 -21.77
N SER A 546 -11.40 -22.56 -20.60
CA SER A 546 -12.11 -22.97 -19.37
C SER A 546 -12.71 -21.77 -18.64
N GLU A 547 -14.00 -21.83 -18.31
CA GLU A 547 -14.71 -20.79 -17.55
C GLU A 547 -14.09 -20.50 -16.16
N ASN A 548 -13.39 -21.48 -15.58
CA ASN A 548 -12.72 -21.34 -14.29
C ASN A 548 -11.33 -20.70 -14.39
N SER A 549 -10.87 -20.30 -15.59
CA SER A 549 -9.56 -19.69 -15.78
C SER A 549 -9.61 -18.16 -15.70
N GLU A 550 -8.53 -17.56 -15.19
CA GLU A 550 -8.36 -16.10 -15.14
C GLU A 550 -8.42 -15.45 -16.53
N PHE A 551 -7.98 -16.17 -17.57
CA PHE A 551 -7.92 -15.68 -18.95
C PHE A 551 -9.02 -16.26 -19.84
N TYR A 552 -10.15 -16.67 -19.26
CA TYR A 552 -11.28 -17.18 -20.03
C TYR A 552 -11.77 -16.15 -21.06
N GLY A 553 -11.72 -16.53 -22.34
CA GLY A 553 -12.08 -15.63 -23.44
C GLY A 553 -11.08 -14.48 -23.71
N ASP A 554 -9.91 -14.47 -23.06
CA ASP A 554 -8.87 -13.44 -23.21
C ASP A 554 -7.51 -14.05 -23.64
N PRO A 555 -7.36 -14.44 -24.92
CA PRO A 555 -6.10 -14.99 -25.42
C PRO A 555 -4.95 -13.97 -25.41
N GLU A 556 -5.24 -12.68 -25.54
CA GLU A 556 -4.22 -11.63 -25.51
C GLU A 556 -3.64 -11.46 -24.12
N GLY A 557 -4.48 -11.38 -23.08
CA GLY A 557 -4.06 -11.36 -21.69
C GLY A 557 -3.23 -12.59 -21.32
N TYR A 558 -3.66 -13.78 -21.74
CA TYR A 558 -2.90 -15.02 -21.52
C TYR A 558 -1.52 -14.97 -22.19
N ALA A 559 -1.44 -14.47 -23.43
CA ALA A 559 -0.18 -14.36 -24.16
C ALA A 559 0.80 -13.37 -23.48
N MET A 560 0.28 -12.23 -23.00
CA MET A 560 1.04 -11.20 -22.31
C MET A 560 1.56 -11.65 -20.94
N ASP A 561 0.82 -12.53 -20.26
CA ASP A 561 1.26 -13.16 -19.01
C ASP A 561 2.31 -14.26 -19.25
N ARG A 562 2.08 -15.09 -20.27
CA ARG A 562 2.92 -16.26 -20.60
C ARG A 562 4.30 -15.89 -21.16
N TYR A 563 4.36 -14.89 -22.03
CA TYR A 563 5.56 -14.53 -22.77
C TYR A 563 6.25 -13.30 -22.18
N MET A 564 7.58 -13.32 -22.19
CA MET A 564 8.39 -12.18 -21.82
C MET A 564 8.81 -11.41 -23.07
N TYR A 565 8.55 -10.11 -23.07
CA TYR A 565 9.07 -9.17 -24.06
C TYR A 565 10.00 -8.17 -23.39
N VAL A 566 10.99 -7.71 -24.15
CA VAL A 566 12.06 -6.81 -23.70
C VAL A 566 12.28 -5.70 -24.73
N LEU A 567 12.68 -4.52 -24.29
CA LEU A 567 13.09 -3.43 -25.19
C LEU A 567 14.54 -3.61 -25.63
N CYS A 568 14.78 -3.61 -26.94
CA CYS A 568 16.14 -3.58 -27.46
C CYS A 568 16.80 -2.21 -27.21
N PHE A 569 17.99 -2.20 -26.64
CA PHE A 569 18.74 -0.97 -26.37
C PHE A 569 19.10 -0.18 -27.63
N LYS A 570 19.44 -0.85 -28.74
CA LYS A 570 19.88 -0.19 -29.99
C LYS A 570 18.73 0.39 -30.81
N CYS A 571 17.66 -0.38 -31.03
CA CYS A 571 16.57 0.03 -31.94
C CYS A 571 15.28 0.45 -31.22
N GLY A 572 15.18 0.26 -29.90
CA GLY A 572 13.99 0.59 -29.12
C GLY A 572 12.76 -0.29 -29.38
N LYS A 573 12.84 -1.30 -30.26
CA LYS A 573 11.73 -2.22 -30.54
C LYS A 573 11.61 -3.30 -29.47
N ALA A 574 10.37 -3.69 -29.16
CA ALA A 574 10.11 -4.85 -28.32
C ALA A 574 10.40 -6.16 -29.08
N TYR A 575 11.12 -7.09 -28.44
CA TYR A 575 11.42 -8.41 -28.98
C TYR A 575 11.14 -9.51 -27.95
N PHE A 576 10.98 -10.74 -28.46
CA PHE A 576 10.64 -11.91 -27.65
C PHE A 576 11.85 -12.39 -26.84
N GLY A 577 11.66 -12.52 -25.53
CA GLY A 577 12.67 -12.98 -24.57
C GLY A 577 12.45 -14.40 -24.05
N GLY A 578 11.48 -15.16 -24.56
CA GLY A 578 11.14 -16.50 -24.05
C GLY A 578 9.90 -16.55 -23.17
N GLU A 579 9.63 -17.71 -22.56
CA GLU A 579 8.49 -17.90 -21.65
C GLU A 579 8.81 -17.36 -20.24
N SER A 580 7.83 -16.71 -19.61
CA SER A 580 7.98 -16.10 -18.29
C SER A 580 8.31 -17.11 -17.19
N ARG A 581 7.82 -18.35 -17.28
CA ARG A 581 8.08 -19.42 -16.30
C ARG A 581 9.55 -19.85 -16.24
N CYS A 582 10.27 -19.72 -17.35
CA CYS A 582 11.68 -20.04 -17.41
C CYS A 582 12.58 -18.93 -16.85
N GLN A 583 12.00 -17.78 -16.46
CA GLN A 583 12.74 -16.54 -16.16
C GLN A 583 12.21 -15.78 -14.93
N GLN A 584 11.42 -16.43 -14.05
CA GLN A 584 10.85 -15.84 -12.82
C GLN A 584 11.88 -15.27 -11.82
N ALA A 585 13.19 -15.49 -12.03
CA ALA A 585 14.26 -14.96 -11.19
C ALA A 585 14.65 -13.49 -11.50
N LEU A 586 14.09 -12.90 -12.57
CA LEU A 586 14.50 -11.58 -13.09
C LEU A 586 13.90 -10.36 -12.37
N ASP A 587 12.97 -10.55 -11.43
CA ASP A 587 12.25 -9.43 -10.83
C ASP A 587 13.07 -8.63 -9.79
N ASN A 588 14.32 -9.05 -9.48
CA ASN A 588 15.10 -8.48 -8.38
C ASN A 588 16.58 -8.12 -8.67
N SER A 589 17.00 -7.94 -9.93
CA SER A 589 18.41 -7.67 -10.26
C SER A 589 18.64 -6.33 -10.98
N GLN A 590 19.69 -5.61 -10.55
CA GLN A 590 20.38 -4.63 -11.39
C GLN A 590 20.80 -5.35 -12.68
N TYR A 591 20.26 -4.91 -13.81
CA TYR A 591 20.64 -5.41 -15.13
C TYR A 591 21.24 -4.25 -15.93
N ASN A 592 22.10 -4.57 -16.88
CA ASN A 592 22.64 -3.60 -17.82
C ASN A 592 21.71 -3.52 -19.05
N PRO A 593 21.03 -2.39 -19.31
CA PRO A 593 20.18 -2.25 -20.48
C PRO A 593 20.92 -2.47 -21.81
N GLU A 594 22.21 -2.16 -21.89
CA GLU A 594 23.02 -2.27 -23.12
C GLU A 594 23.16 -3.71 -23.62
N GLU A 595 23.01 -4.69 -22.72
CA GLU A 595 23.11 -6.11 -23.03
C GLU A 595 21.79 -6.68 -23.60
N LEU A 596 20.70 -5.91 -23.58
CA LEU A 596 19.40 -6.32 -24.10
C LEU A 596 19.30 -5.97 -25.59
N LEU A 597 19.71 -6.90 -26.45
CA LEU A 597 19.67 -6.73 -27.90
C LEU A 597 18.76 -7.77 -28.55
N CYS A 598 17.89 -7.31 -29.45
CA CYS A 598 17.12 -8.22 -30.30
C CYS A 598 18.04 -8.93 -31.30
N GLY A 599 17.60 -10.06 -31.86
CA GLY A 599 18.38 -10.82 -32.84
C GLY A 599 18.83 -10.01 -34.06
N GLY A 600 18.03 -9.02 -34.49
CA GLY A 600 18.41 -8.13 -35.60
C GLY A 600 19.46 -7.06 -35.25
N CYS A 601 19.70 -6.82 -33.96
CA CYS A 601 20.68 -5.85 -33.46
C CYS A 601 21.89 -6.50 -32.80
N SER A 602 21.79 -7.80 -32.47
CA SER A 602 22.93 -8.67 -32.15
C SER A 602 23.59 -9.18 -33.45
N ASP A 603 24.72 -9.87 -33.32
CA ASP A 603 25.60 -10.22 -34.45
C ASP A 603 24.90 -11.13 -35.50
N VAL A 604 24.38 -10.51 -36.57
CA VAL A 604 23.64 -11.16 -37.67
C VAL A 604 24.54 -11.91 -38.66
N VAL A 605 25.86 -11.95 -38.44
CA VAL A 605 26.79 -12.60 -39.37
C VAL A 605 26.51 -14.11 -39.42
N GLY A 606 26.02 -14.58 -40.57
CA GLY A 606 25.68 -15.99 -40.81
C GLY A 606 24.25 -16.40 -40.44
N ALA A 607 23.41 -15.49 -39.94
CA ALA A 607 22.00 -15.77 -39.63
C ALA A 607 21.13 -15.77 -40.90
N GLN A 608 20.28 -16.79 -41.05
CA GLN A 608 19.30 -16.82 -42.15
C GLN A 608 18.16 -15.82 -41.90
N VAL A 609 18.11 -14.79 -42.73
CA VAL A 609 17.04 -13.78 -42.70
C VAL A 609 15.77 -14.34 -43.33
N CYS A 610 14.63 -14.17 -42.66
CA CYS A 610 13.35 -14.67 -43.16
C CYS A 610 12.84 -13.81 -44.32
N GLY A 611 12.47 -14.41 -45.45
CA GLY A 611 11.89 -13.68 -46.57
C GLY A 611 10.54 -13.00 -46.29
N ARG A 612 9.80 -13.44 -45.25
CA ARG A 612 8.51 -12.85 -44.86
C ARG A 612 8.63 -11.83 -43.72
N HIS A 613 9.49 -12.11 -42.73
CA HIS A 613 9.55 -11.34 -41.49
C HIS A 613 10.92 -10.70 -41.23
N GLY A 614 11.81 -10.72 -42.22
CA GLY A 614 13.15 -10.14 -42.13
C GLY A 614 13.91 -10.65 -40.89
N VAL A 615 14.42 -9.69 -40.11
CA VAL A 615 15.13 -9.92 -38.84
C VAL A 615 14.26 -9.62 -37.61
N ASP A 616 13.01 -9.18 -37.79
CA ASP A 616 12.16 -8.70 -36.68
C ASP A 616 11.86 -9.79 -35.65
N TYR A 617 11.85 -11.05 -36.08
CA TYR A 617 11.63 -12.23 -35.22
C TYR A 617 12.83 -13.18 -35.21
N LEU A 618 14.02 -12.68 -35.54
CA LEU A 618 15.25 -13.46 -35.44
C LEU A 618 15.55 -13.74 -33.96
N GLU A 619 15.69 -15.02 -33.61
CA GLU A 619 15.99 -15.45 -32.25
C GLU A 619 17.34 -16.19 -32.20
N TYR A 620 18.07 -16.06 -31.09
CA TYR A 620 19.29 -16.82 -30.83
C TYR A 620 19.09 -17.81 -29.69
N LYS A 621 19.78 -18.94 -29.78
CA LYS A 621 19.85 -19.92 -28.70
C LYS A 621 20.82 -19.41 -27.64
N CYS A 622 20.51 -19.63 -26.36
CA CYS A 622 21.47 -19.47 -25.28
C CYS A 622 22.67 -20.40 -25.49
N ARG A 623 23.89 -19.86 -25.47
CA ARG A 623 25.12 -20.64 -25.66
C ARG A 623 25.21 -21.83 -24.71
N PHE A 624 24.69 -21.69 -23.48
CA PHE A 624 24.87 -22.64 -22.39
C PHE A 624 23.66 -23.56 -22.11
N CYS A 625 22.51 -23.38 -22.78
CA CYS A 625 21.36 -24.28 -22.60
C CYS A 625 20.41 -24.28 -23.81
N CYS A 626 19.39 -25.14 -23.79
CA CYS A 626 18.33 -25.22 -24.79
C CYS A 626 17.20 -24.22 -24.47
N SER A 627 17.52 -22.93 -24.43
CA SER A 627 16.53 -21.84 -24.20
C SER A 627 16.79 -20.68 -25.15
N VAL A 628 15.76 -19.87 -25.42
CA VAL A 628 15.89 -18.63 -26.18
C VAL A 628 16.74 -17.62 -25.39
N ALA A 629 17.65 -16.95 -26.06
CA ALA A 629 18.50 -15.94 -25.48
C ALA A 629 17.77 -14.59 -25.32
N VAL A 630 18.15 -13.86 -24.28
CA VAL A 630 17.64 -12.52 -23.95
C VAL A 630 18.79 -11.51 -23.89
N TYR A 631 19.94 -11.93 -23.37
CA TYR A 631 21.12 -11.07 -23.22
C TYR A 631 22.14 -11.37 -24.31
N PHE A 632 22.80 -10.33 -24.78
CA PHE A 632 23.99 -10.39 -25.62
C PHE A 632 25.12 -9.64 -24.93
N CYS A 633 26.02 -10.40 -24.32
CA CYS A 633 27.11 -9.85 -23.50
C CYS A 633 28.45 -9.97 -24.24
N PHE A 634 29.39 -9.10 -23.89
CA PHE A 634 30.77 -9.14 -24.37
C PHE A 634 30.90 -9.06 -25.91
N GLY A 635 29.87 -8.55 -26.59
CA GLY A 635 29.81 -8.46 -28.04
C GLY A 635 29.86 -9.79 -28.79
N THR A 636 29.71 -10.94 -28.10
CA THR A 636 29.97 -12.25 -28.70
C THR A 636 29.10 -13.38 -28.19
N THR A 637 28.43 -13.24 -27.04
CA THR A 637 27.81 -14.39 -26.35
C THR A 637 26.35 -14.15 -26.00
N HIS A 638 25.47 -15.06 -26.41
CA HIS A 638 24.04 -15.03 -26.10
C HIS A 638 23.69 -15.85 -24.85
N PHE A 639 22.95 -15.24 -23.90
CA PHE A 639 22.50 -15.88 -22.67
C PHE A 639 20.97 -15.82 -22.51
N CYS A 640 20.36 -16.90 -22.01
CA CYS A 640 19.06 -16.77 -21.36
C CYS A 640 19.25 -16.15 -19.97
N ALA A 641 18.18 -15.61 -19.39
CA ALA A 641 18.22 -14.96 -18.08
C ALA A 641 18.88 -15.80 -16.97
N ALA A 642 18.47 -17.05 -16.82
CA ALA A 642 19.00 -17.91 -15.76
C ALA A 642 20.50 -18.25 -15.95
N CYS A 643 20.99 -18.33 -17.19
CA CYS A 643 22.42 -18.51 -17.46
C CYS A 643 23.20 -17.20 -17.33
N HIS A 644 22.56 -16.06 -17.59
CA HIS A 644 23.16 -14.75 -17.35
C HIS A 644 23.47 -14.56 -15.87
N ASP A 645 22.57 -14.94 -14.96
CA ASP A 645 22.84 -14.84 -13.51
C ASP A 645 24.07 -15.65 -13.03
N ASP A 646 24.43 -16.74 -13.72
CA ASP A 646 25.56 -17.63 -13.39
C ASP A 646 26.69 -17.54 -14.44
N PHE A 647 26.75 -16.44 -15.19
CA PHE A 647 27.64 -16.33 -16.36
C PHE A 647 29.13 -16.51 -15.99
N GLN A 648 29.55 -16.00 -14.83
CA GLN A 648 30.95 -16.07 -14.37
C GLN A 648 31.44 -17.52 -14.25
N ARG A 649 30.59 -18.41 -13.73
CA ARG A 649 30.89 -19.84 -13.63
C ARG A 649 30.80 -20.50 -15.01
N LEU A 650 29.71 -20.25 -15.74
CA LEU A 650 29.44 -20.91 -17.02
C LEU A 650 30.52 -20.61 -18.08
N MET A 651 31.02 -19.38 -18.13
CA MET A 651 32.11 -18.97 -19.04
C MET A 651 33.44 -19.67 -18.73
N CYS A 652 33.66 -20.09 -17.48
CA CYS A 652 34.86 -20.80 -17.04
C CYS A 652 34.77 -22.32 -17.24
N LEU A 653 33.59 -22.87 -17.53
CA LEU A 653 33.43 -24.32 -17.72
C LEU A 653 34.03 -24.76 -19.08
N PRO A 654 34.91 -25.77 -19.10
CA PRO A 654 35.35 -26.40 -20.33
C PRO A 654 34.16 -26.94 -21.13
N LYS A 655 34.19 -26.79 -22.46
CA LYS A 655 33.10 -27.24 -23.35
C LYS A 655 32.70 -28.70 -23.14
N GLN A 656 33.64 -29.57 -22.78
CA GLN A 656 33.38 -31.01 -22.56
C GLN A 656 32.51 -31.28 -21.33
N LEU A 657 32.46 -30.36 -20.37
CA LEU A 657 31.68 -30.48 -19.14
C LEU A 657 30.29 -29.84 -19.25
N LEU A 658 29.99 -29.19 -20.38
CA LEU A 658 28.66 -28.64 -20.61
C LEU A 658 27.65 -29.77 -20.87
N PRO A 659 26.41 -29.65 -20.38
CA PRO A 659 25.38 -30.65 -20.60
C PRO A 659 25.08 -30.80 -22.10
N LYS A 660 24.78 -32.03 -22.51
CA LYS A 660 24.35 -32.33 -23.87
C LYS A 660 22.85 -32.05 -24.01
N CYS A 661 22.39 -31.87 -25.24
CA CYS A 661 20.97 -31.75 -25.50
C CYS A 661 20.24 -33.01 -24.98
N PRO A 662 19.16 -32.88 -24.17
CA PRO A 662 18.51 -31.64 -23.75
C PRO A 662 19.19 -30.95 -22.55
N ALA A 663 19.66 -29.71 -22.76
CA ALA A 663 20.39 -28.94 -21.76
C ALA A 663 19.49 -27.89 -21.09
N GLY A 664 19.43 -27.92 -19.76
CA GLY A 664 18.76 -26.93 -18.92
C GLY A 664 19.66 -25.75 -18.55
N PRO A 665 19.09 -24.64 -18.04
CA PRO A 665 19.89 -23.50 -17.58
C PRO A 665 20.87 -23.84 -16.45
N LYS A 666 21.87 -22.99 -16.23
CA LYS A 666 22.88 -23.12 -15.15
C LYS A 666 23.70 -24.44 -15.19
N GLY A 667 23.83 -25.03 -16.37
CA GLY A 667 24.62 -26.25 -16.61
C GLY A 667 23.94 -27.54 -16.17
N VAL A 668 22.61 -27.56 -16.10
CA VAL A 668 21.83 -28.73 -15.68
C VAL A 668 21.52 -29.64 -16.88
N GLN A 669 21.70 -30.95 -16.73
CA GLN A 669 21.25 -31.95 -17.71
C GLN A 669 19.77 -32.25 -17.47
N LEU A 670 18.93 -32.13 -18.50
CA LEU A 670 17.51 -32.48 -18.41
C LEU A 670 17.31 -33.98 -18.70
N GLU A 671 16.23 -34.54 -18.14
CA GLU A 671 15.79 -35.91 -18.40
C GLU A 671 14.95 -35.99 -19.69
N GLY A 672 15.12 -37.04 -20.48
CA GLY A 672 14.42 -37.30 -21.74
C GLY A 672 15.26 -37.02 -22.99
N ASP A 673 14.74 -37.40 -24.16
CA ASP A 673 15.46 -37.30 -25.45
C ASP A 673 15.03 -36.09 -26.31
N GLY A 674 13.97 -35.39 -25.91
CA GLY A 674 13.41 -34.27 -26.68
C GLY A 674 14.08 -32.93 -26.37
N CYS A 675 14.64 -32.25 -27.38
CA CYS A 675 15.16 -30.89 -27.23
C CYS A 675 14.01 -29.91 -26.88
N PRO A 676 14.14 -29.07 -25.83
CA PRO A 676 13.14 -28.05 -25.49
C PRO A 676 12.86 -27.05 -26.62
N LEU A 677 13.85 -26.77 -27.47
CA LEU A 677 13.72 -25.89 -28.65
C LEU A 677 13.14 -26.60 -29.88
N ARG A 678 12.89 -27.91 -29.79
CA ARG A 678 12.32 -28.77 -30.85
C ARG A 678 13.03 -28.64 -32.21
N MET A 679 14.35 -28.38 -32.19
CA MET A 679 15.17 -28.24 -33.39
C MET A 679 16.55 -28.85 -33.17
N GLN A 680 17.20 -29.22 -34.28
CA GLN A 680 18.61 -29.57 -34.27
C GLN A 680 19.44 -28.29 -34.15
N HIS A 681 20.45 -28.33 -33.29
CA HIS A 681 21.37 -27.23 -33.08
C HIS A 681 22.77 -27.78 -32.72
N PRO A 682 23.83 -26.96 -32.87
CA PRO A 682 25.19 -27.33 -32.45
C PRO A 682 25.27 -27.71 -30.96
N PRO A 683 26.35 -28.38 -30.53
CA PRO A 683 26.59 -28.69 -29.13
C PRO A 683 26.54 -27.45 -28.22
N THR A 684 26.19 -27.66 -26.95
CA THR A 684 26.22 -26.60 -25.93
C THR A 684 27.63 -26.00 -25.84
N GLY A 685 27.71 -24.68 -25.76
CA GLY A 685 28.97 -23.91 -25.79
C GLY A 685 29.21 -23.17 -27.11
N GLU A 686 28.30 -23.26 -28.07
CA GLU A 686 28.38 -22.63 -29.39
C GLU A 686 27.18 -21.72 -29.66
N GLU A 687 27.47 -20.59 -30.32
CA GLU A 687 26.47 -19.62 -30.75
C GLU A 687 25.62 -20.18 -31.88
N PHE A 688 24.32 -19.91 -31.86
CA PHE A 688 23.42 -20.44 -32.86
C PHE A 688 22.22 -19.51 -33.10
N ALA A 689 22.19 -18.95 -34.30
CA ALA A 689 21.03 -18.22 -34.82
C ALA A 689 19.95 -19.23 -35.18
N MET A 690 18.79 -19.12 -34.53
CA MET A 690 17.70 -20.08 -34.71
C MET A 690 16.79 -19.71 -35.89
N GLY A 691 17.05 -18.58 -36.55
CA GLY A 691 16.20 -18.03 -37.61
C GLY A 691 14.95 -17.36 -37.03
N CYS A 692 13.93 -17.22 -37.88
CA CYS A 692 12.66 -16.60 -37.49
C CYS A 692 11.87 -17.50 -36.52
N GLY A 693 11.67 -17.03 -35.29
CA GLY A 693 10.96 -17.74 -34.23
C GLY A 693 9.54 -18.14 -34.61
N ILE A 694 8.86 -17.33 -35.43
CA ILE A 694 7.53 -17.63 -35.99
C ILE A 694 7.60 -18.77 -37.01
N CYS A 695 8.47 -18.66 -38.02
CA CYS A 695 8.53 -19.62 -39.12
C CYS A 695 9.03 -21.00 -38.70
N ARG A 696 9.91 -21.06 -37.69
CA ARG A 696 10.46 -22.33 -37.21
C ARG A 696 9.40 -23.28 -36.68
N ASN A 697 8.39 -22.77 -35.98
CA ASN A 697 7.30 -23.58 -35.43
C ASN A 697 6.23 -23.96 -36.47
N LEU A 698 6.24 -23.35 -37.66
CA LEU A 698 5.37 -23.71 -38.80
C LEU A 698 5.91 -24.92 -39.58
N SER A 699 7.23 -25.15 -39.60
CA SER A 699 7.84 -26.30 -40.29
C SER A 699 7.57 -27.66 -39.62
N THR A 700 6.98 -27.64 -38.43
CA THR A 700 6.54 -28.81 -37.66
C THR A 700 5.05 -29.14 -37.83
N PHE A 701 4.33 -28.39 -38.66
CA PHE A 701 2.94 -28.68 -39.05
C PHE A 701 2.87 -29.48 -40.35
#